data_AF-A0A7C8EMX8-F1
#
_entry.id   AF-A0A7C8EMX8-F1
#
_cell.length_a   1.000
_cell.length_b   1.000
_cell.length_c   1.000
_cell.angle_alpha   90.00
_cell.angle_beta   90.00
_cell.angle_gamma   90.00
#
_symmetry.space_group_name_H-M   'P 1'
#
loop_
_entity.id
_entity.type
_entity.pdbx_description
1 polymer ?
#
loop_
_entity_poly.entity_id
_entity_poly.type
_entity_poly.pdbx_seq_one_letter_code
_entity_poly.pdbx_strand_id
1 'polypeptide(L)'
;MRWAKSRQRLAISVVLVAAILVAAGAHETVRRLKIGNPEDLALVGFIAQFTEPTDEEVYAMVDAVIEQTLGPDGLAAIVSPGDKVVLKPNIVHVDLGLTGEQGRGIITDPRVLRHVAQLVRAIIGTAPPAELIVADACFAAGGPSDVSNIRGFAWARLERTGDDTVDPEDYCYDYNADGWLDGATPTEPLAELVNTDDIGATGRFATSVYEPSCGVFNVYLPKFLRTQAQAIAAGEPDEYCDVLIGLPTFKNHGFAGMTGALKSHYGFRSDAAYAGESGRQSHSYAAVPDDDPDVFDEYLCAQHTARPNDFVIMDCITGNRRGASVPSGETPGEAVDYILVNAMLASTDSVAIDTVATLLAGYDQSSVEFLEDARLDGLGTDDPAFIRVVGLDAFMNHRNWLYATYNPLGDDPPGDGQYPFQEGWGWTILMDDYAAPTSVTVGDSVHVSGNTYSFSYTALDSAAGDLGLARIDFLVDGEFVGYSNASLKAVGNLEVDMTDYMTYSHTYRIAVWDNAFNCTLSSEKDFAEDDVVTFADANLEAVIRVAITKPTGDIYASELAGLTELDARDSDIGSLSGIEYCTGLADLDLDSNAIIDVSPLNTLVNLTTLDLYFNQIADIGPLSGLTNLSVLSLSDNAISAISALSGLTDLTELFLSDNEITDISPLVTNEGIDSGDVVVLMGNPLSQEALCSDIPTLEGRGVYVEYDGECSGGEGEGEGEGEGEGEGEGEGEGEGEGEGEGEGEPVPVVVVFADPVLEAAVRAAIGIQTGDIYDTDLAGAGFITLAATSAGLSDLSGLEYCTALSSLNLSGNGIVDIAPLAMLTELTFVWLNENGISDISPLVSNMGLGTGDHVILNGNPLSQTALCDAIPALQARGVNVSYDGACGGQGEGEGEGEGEG
;
A
#
# COMPACT_ATOMS: atom_id res chain seq x y z
N MET A 1 29.28 23.82 -3.06
CA MET A 1 29.62 24.14 -1.65
C MET A 1 28.38 24.21 -0.73
N ARG A 2 27.16 24.39 -1.26
CA ARG A 2 25.90 24.43 -0.49
C ARG A 2 25.37 23.05 -0.02
N TRP A 3 25.55 21.97 -0.80
CA TRP A 3 25.24 20.57 -0.42
C TRP A 3 25.96 20.03 0.83
N ALA A 4 27.03 20.70 1.30
CA ALA A 4 27.76 20.30 2.50
C ALA A 4 27.20 20.93 3.79
N LYS A 5 26.43 22.03 3.69
CA LYS A 5 25.85 22.74 4.85
C LYS A 5 24.51 22.15 5.30
N SER A 6 23.69 21.63 4.39
CA SER A 6 22.41 20.95 4.74
C SER A 6 22.66 19.70 5.62
N ARG A 7 23.77 18.98 5.40
CA ARG A 7 24.22 17.89 6.29
C ARG A 7 24.68 18.35 7.67
N GLN A 8 25.10 19.61 7.83
CA GLN A 8 25.42 20.19 9.14
C GLN A 8 24.16 20.69 9.87
N ARG A 9 23.15 21.19 9.16
CA ARG A 9 21.83 21.56 9.72
C ARG A 9 21.13 20.34 10.35
N LEU A 10 21.14 19.19 9.67
CA LEU A 10 20.62 17.92 10.22
C LEU A 10 21.34 17.46 11.51
N ALA A 11 22.62 17.80 11.66
CA ALA A 11 23.42 17.36 12.80
C ALA A 11 23.24 18.22 14.06
N ILE A 12 22.73 19.45 13.95
CA ILE A 12 22.57 20.36 15.10
C ILE A 12 21.16 20.25 15.70
N SER A 13 20.11 20.09 14.88
CA SER A 13 18.74 19.91 15.36
C SER A 13 18.50 18.53 16.01
N VAL A 14 19.19 17.49 15.53
CA VAL A 14 19.12 16.13 16.13
C VAL A 14 19.76 16.09 17.53
N VAL A 15 20.73 16.96 17.82
CA VAL A 15 21.44 16.93 19.13
C VAL A 15 20.66 17.65 20.24
N LEU A 16 19.81 18.63 19.92
CA LEU A 16 18.99 19.30 20.94
C LEU A 16 17.69 18.53 21.26
N VAL A 17 17.08 17.87 20.26
CA VAL A 17 15.86 17.06 20.46
C VAL A 17 16.19 15.70 21.10
N ALA A 18 17.32 15.08 20.74
CA ALA A 18 17.77 13.84 21.38
C ALA A 18 18.14 14.03 22.87
N ALA A 19 18.58 15.23 23.27
CA ALA A 19 18.95 15.50 24.67
C ALA A 19 17.73 15.61 25.61
N ILE A 20 16.52 15.84 25.09
CA ILE A 20 15.28 15.92 25.89
C ILE A 20 14.56 14.55 25.93
N LEU A 21 14.77 13.68 24.94
CA LEU A 21 14.11 12.36 24.87
C LEU A 21 14.87 11.21 25.58
N VAL A 22 16.15 11.37 25.91
CA VAL A 22 16.94 10.32 26.61
C VAL A 22 16.60 10.21 28.12
N ALA A 23 15.72 11.06 28.65
CA ALA A 23 15.28 10.98 30.05
C ALA A 23 13.99 10.14 30.28
N ALA A 24 13.34 9.66 29.22
CA ALA A 24 12.14 8.82 29.34
C ALA A 24 12.40 7.44 28.71
N GLY A 25 12.80 6.48 29.53
CA GLY A 25 12.92 5.09 29.09
C GLY A 25 11.57 4.55 28.62
N ALA A 26 11.45 4.29 27.33
CA ALA A 26 10.38 3.50 26.74
C ALA A 26 11.01 2.37 25.94
N HIS A 27 10.65 1.14 26.30
CA HIS A 27 10.95 -0.07 25.55
C HIS A 27 10.52 0.09 24.09
N GLU A 28 11.37 -0.35 23.15
CA GLU A 28 10.97 -0.64 21.78
C GLU A 28 9.85 -1.69 21.81
N THR A 29 8.62 -1.21 21.73
CA THR A 29 7.47 -1.97 21.28
C THR A 29 7.34 -1.57 19.82
N VAL A 30 7.31 -2.54 18.91
CA VAL A 30 7.01 -2.34 17.50
C VAL A 30 5.74 -1.48 17.43
N ARG A 31 5.87 -0.18 17.12
CA ARG A 31 4.72 0.69 16.89
C ARG A 31 4.10 0.21 15.59
N ARG A 32 3.01 -0.55 15.69
CA ARG A 32 2.13 -0.83 14.56
C ARG A 32 1.68 0.51 13.96
N LEU A 33 1.54 0.53 12.64
CA LEU A 33 1.02 1.63 11.84
C LEU A 33 -0.39 2.00 12.34
N LYS A 34 -0.48 2.95 13.28
CA LYS A 34 -1.78 3.49 13.70
C LYS A 34 -2.10 4.69 12.85
N ILE A 35 -3.34 4.71 12.36
CA ILE A 35 -3.93 5.83 11.64
C ILE A 35 -3.90 7.08 12.53
N GLY A 36 -3.43 8.21 11.99
CA GLY A 36 -3.41 9.51 12.64
C GLY A 36 -4.80 10.14 12.78
N ASN A 37 -4.96 11.14 13.66
CA ASN A 37 -6.24 11.84 13.83
C ASN A 37 -6.50 12.76 12.63
N PRO A 38 -7.67 12.70 11.97
CA PRO A 38 -8.01 13.61 10.88
C PRO A 38 -7.81 15.09 11.17
N GLU A 39 -8.01 15.50 12.42
CA GLU A 39 -7.87 16.89 12.87
C GLU A 39 -6.41 17.38 12.90
N ASP A 40 -5.42 16.48 12.79
CA ASP A 40 -4.00 16.82 12.80
C ASP A 40 -3.51 17.39 11.45
N LEU A 41 -4.32 17.31 10.39
CA LEU A 41 -3.95 17.77 9.05
C LEU A 41 -4.27 19.25 8.85
N ALA A 42 -3.32 19.99 8.25
CA ALA A 42 -3.59 21.34 7.77
C ALA A 42 -4.60 21.29 6.61
N LEU A 43 -5.71 22.02 6.75
CA LEU A 43 -6.74 22.10 5.71
C LEU A 43 -6.43 23.21 4.72
N VAL A 44 -6.47 22.90 3.43
CA VAL A 44 -6.41 23.88 2.35
C VAL A 44 -7.64 23.70 1.48
N GLY A 45 -8.58 24.64 1.55
CA GLY A 45 -9.70 24.73 0.63
C GLY A 45 -9.21 25.08 -0.77
N PHE A 46 -9.78 24.42 -1.78
CA PHE A 46 -9.50 24.67 -3.19
C PHE A 46 -10.79 24.67 -4.00
N ILE A 47 -10.97 25.70 -4.81
CA ILE A 47 -12.01 25.75 -5.83
C ILE A 47 -11.45 26.33 -7.12
N ALA A 48 -11.97 25.85 -8.25
CA ALA A 48 -11.57 26.35 -9.56
C ALA A 48 -12.70 26.30 -10.58
N GLN A 49 -12.52 27.10 -11.64
CA GLN A 49 -13.37 27.19 -12.81
C GLN A 49 -12.51 27.02 -14.06
N PHE A 50 -13.06 26.42 -15.12
CA PHE A 50 -12.34 26.23 -16.38
C PHE A 50 -12.46 27.45 -17.34
N THR A 51 -13.15 28.50 -16.89
CA THR A 51 -13.33 29.77 -17.59
C THR A 51 -13.18 30.92 -16.60
N GLU A 52 -12.92 32.13 -17.10
CA GLU A 52 -12.86 33.32 -16.25
C GLU A 52 -14.20 33.54 -15.54
N PRO A 53 -14.23 33.59 -14.20
CA PRO A 53 -15.48 33.67 -13.45
C PRO A 53 -16.15 35.04 -13.55
N THR A 54 -17.49 35.04 -13.61
CA THR A 54 -18.30 36.25 -13.39
C THR A 54 -18.19 36.72 -11.94
N ASP A 55 -18.73 37.91 -11.65
CA ASP A 55 -18.75 38.45 -10.29
C ASP A 55 -19.47 37.53 -9.29
N GLU A 56 -20.67 37.05 -9.65
CA GLU A 56 -21.40 36.13 -8.79
C GLU A 56 -20.64 34.82 -8.58
N GLU A 57 -19.92 34.35 -9.59
CA GLU A 57 -19.08 33.15 -9.49
C GLU A 57 -17.86 33.39 -8.60
N VAL A 58 -17.22 34.57 -8.68
CA VAL A 58 -16.13 34.97 -7.77
C VAL A 58 -16.60 34.96 -6.33
N TYR A 59 -17.80 35.51 -6.04
CA TYR A 59 -18.36 35.52 -4.69
C TYR A 59 -18.67 34.13 -4.18
N ALA A 60 -19.27 33.29 -5.03
CA ALA A 60 -19.52 31.89 -4.70
C ALA A 60 -18.22 31.11 -4.47
N MET A 61 -17.15 31.41 -5.22
CA MET A 61 -15.83 30.81 -5.01
C MET A 61 -15.24 31.21 -3.66
N VAL A 62 -15.31 32.49 -3.28
CA VAL A 62 -14.85 32.98 -1.97
C VAL A 62 -15.64 32.30 -0.83
N ASP A 63 -16.97 32.27 -0.93
CA ASP A 63 -17.83 31.62 0.07
C ASP A 63 -17.47 30.14 0.22
N ALA A 64 -17.27 29.44 -0.90
CA ALA A 64 -16.95 28.02 -0.92
C ALA A 64 -15.60 27.71 -0.29
N VAL A 65 -14.52 28.45 -0.62
CA VAL A 65 -13.20 28.17 0.00
C VAL A 65 -13.16 28.54 1.47
N ILE A 66 -13.95 29.53 1.91
CA ILE A 66 -14.15 29.85 3.33
C ILE A 66 -14.83 28.68 4.04
N GLU A 67 -15.94 28.17 3.48
CA GLU A 67 -16.71 27.06 4.07
C GLU A 67 -15.89 25.75 4.08
N GLN A 68 -15.12 25.47 3.03
CA GLN A 68 -14.25 24.30 2.94
C GLN A 68 -13.20 24.25 4.05
N THR A 69 -12.72 25.41 4.51
CA THR A 69 -11.64 25.50 5.50
C THR A 69 -12.15 25.76 6.93
N LEU A 70 -13.16 26.61 7.10
CA LEU A 70 -13.69 27.01 8.42
C LEU A 70 -15.00 26.30 8.78
N GLY A 71 -15.53 25.46 7.89
CA GLY A 71 -16.81 24.79 8.07
C GLY A 71 -18.02 25.71 7.81
N PRO A 72 -19.23 25.24 8.14
CA PRO A 72 -20.49 25.89 7.75
C PRO A 72 -20.72 27.28 8.37
N ASP A 73 -20.00 27.63 9.44
CA ASP A 73 -20.05 28.97 10.05
C ASP A 73 -19.22 30.00 9.27
N GLY A 74 -18.37 29.55 8.34
CA GLY A 74 -17.50 30.40 7.52
C GLY A 74 -16.65 31.36 8.35
N LEU A 75 -16.56 32.63 7.94
CA LEU A 75 -15.78 33.63 8.68
C LEU A 75 -16.31 33.87 10.11
N ALA A 76 -17.55 33.52 10.43
CA ALA A 76 -18.07 33.65 11.80
C ALA A 76 -17.43 32.65 12.77
N ALA A 77 -16.69 31.66 12.27
CA ALA A 77 -15.88 30.76 13.10
C ALA A 77 -14.66 31.47 13.74
N ILE A 78 -14.17 32.57 13.12
CA ILE A 78 -12.98 33.31 13.57
C ILE A 78 -13.23 34.79 13.81
N VAL A 79 -14.31 35.36 13.26
CA VAL A 79 -14.72 36.76 13.43
C VAL A 79 -15.98 36.82 14.30
N SER A 80 -15.99 37.71 15.28
CA SER A 80 -17.09 37.95 16.21
C SER A 80 -17.71 39.36 16.08
N PRO A 81 -18.98 39.55 16.50
CA PRO A 81 -19.60 40.87 16.53
C PRO A 81 -18.79 41.88 17.36
N GLY A 82 -18.43 43.02 16.75
CA GLY A 82 -17.65 44.08 17.39
C GLY A 82 -16.12 43.97 17.23
N ASP A 83 -15.61 42.94 16.56
CA ASP A 83 -14.17 42.75 16.35
C ASP A 83 -13.55 43.85 15.49
N LYS A 84 -12.25 44.05 15.70
CA LYS A 84 -11.37 44.86 14.86
C LYS A 84 -10.63 43.96 13.88
N VAL A 85 -11.02 44.02 12.61
CA VAL A 85 -10.49 43.12 11.57
C VAL A 85 -9.63 43.90 10.59
N VAL A 86 -8.49 43.31 10.23
CA VAL A 86 -7.58 43.85 9.19
C VAL A 86 -7.55 42.88 8.02
N LEU A 87 -7.81 43.40 6.83
CA LEU A 87 -7.63 42.70 5.56
C LEU A 87 -6.31 43.16 4.93
N LYS A 88 -5.49 42.19 4.54
CA LYS A 88 -4.18 42.43 3.92
C LYS A 88 -4.18 41.95 2.48
N PRO A 89 -4.61 42.76 1.50
CA PRO A 89 -4.46 42.45 0.09
C PRO A 89 -2.97 42.38 -0.30
N ASN A 90 -2.69 42.11 -1.56
CA ASN A 90 -1.39 42.34 -2.14
C ASN A 90 -1.55 43.42 -3.21
N ILE A 91 -0.82 44.53 -3.10
CA ILE A 91 -0.88 45.64 -4.04
C ILE A 91 0.53 45.93 -4.52
N VAL A 92 0.85 45.51 -5.74
CA VAL A 92 2.21 45.63 -6.28
C VAL A 92 2.15 46.24 -7.67
N HIS A 93 2.88 47.34 -7.88
CA HIS A 93 3.11 47.94 -9.21
C HIS A 93 1.82 48.11 -10.04
N VAL A 94 0.77 48.70 -9.46
CA VAL A 94 -0.56 48.83 -10.09
C VAL A 94 -0.55 49.64 -11.41
N ASP A 95 0.55 50.36 -11.66
CA ASP A 95 0.84 51.12 -12.87
C ASP A 95 1.31 50.26 -14.06
N LEU A 96 1.53 48.95 -13.86
CA LEU A 96 1.87 47.98 -14.90
C LEU A 96 0.62 47.34 -15.52
N GLY A 97 0.78 46.89 -16.76
CA GLY A 97 -0.27 46.30 -17.61
C GLY A 97 -0.60 47.21 -18.78
N LEU A 98 -0.88 46.63 -19.95
CA LEU A 98 -1.47 47.37 -21.06
C LEU A 98 -2.87 47.86 -20.67
N THR A 99 -3.44 48.77 -21.47
CA THR A 99 -4.85 49.17 -21.30
C THR A 99 -5.75 47.93 -21.33
N GLY A 100 -6.49 47.69 -20.25
CA GLY A 100 -7.31 46.48 -20.06
C GLY A 100 -6.66 45.40 -19.17
N GLU A 101 -5.36 45.48 -18.92
CA GLU A 101 -4.59 44.46 -18.19
C GLU A 101 -4.08 44.94 -16.83
N GLN A 102 -4.22 46.22 -16.51
CA GLN A 102 -3.68 46.79 -15.27
C GLN A 102 -4.21 46.06 -14.03
N GLY A 103 -3.31 45.79 -13.09
CA GLY A 103 -3.59 45.06 -11.86
C GLY A 103 -3.63 43.53 -11.98
N ARG A 104 -3.86 42.95 -13.17
CA ARG A 104 -4.00 41.49 -13.33
C ARG A 104 -2.71 40.76 -12.94
N GLY A 105 -2.84 39.77 -12.05
CA GLY A 105 -1.75 38.93 -11.52
C GLY A 105 -0.80 39.63 -10.53
N ILE A 106 -1.06 40.89 -10.15
CA ILE A 106 -0.17 41.67 -9.28
C ILE A 106 -0.89 42.41 -8.15
N ILE A 107 -2.18 42.67 -8.28
CA ILE A 107 -3.05 43.10 -7.17
C ILE A 107 -4.09 42.04 -6.85
N THR A 108 -4.54 41.97 -5.59
CA THR A 108 -5.70 41.14 -5.23
C THR A 108 -6.92 41.65 -5.97
N ASP A 109 -7.68 40.76 -6.60
CA ASP A 109 -8.90 41.10 -7.32
C ASP A 109 -9.83 41.92 -6.40
N PRO A 110 -10.19 43.17 -6.77
CA PRO A 110 -11.08 44.01 -6.00
C PRO A 110 -12.43 43.34 -5.69
N ARG A 111 -12.90 42.42 -6.54
CA ARG A 111 -14.13 41.66 -6.31
C ARG A 111 -13.98 40.72 -5.11
N VAL A 112 -12.84 40.03 -5.01
CA VAL A 112 -12.50 39.16 -3.87
C VAL A 112 -12.42 39.99 -2.58
N LEU A 113 -11.61 41.04 -2.58
CA LEU A 113 -11.44 41.90 -1.41
C LEU A 113 -12.77 42.49 -0.93
N ARG A 114 -13.58 43.00 -1.86
CA ARG A 114 -14.88 43.61 -1.54
C ARG A 114 -15.84 42.61 -0.94
N HIS A 115 -15.93 41.40 -1.49
CA HIS A 115 -16.81 40.37 -0.96
C HIS A 115 -16.38 39.92 0.43
N VAL A 116 -15.08 39.67 0.65
CA VAL A 116 -14.54 39.37 1.98
C VAL A 116 -14.85 40.49 2.98
N ALA A 117 -14.67 41.76 2.58
CA ALA A 117 -15.01 42.90 3.41
C ALA A 117 -16.51 42.97 3.75
N GLN A 118 -17.39 42.64 2.80
CA GLN A 118 -18.84 42.56 3.02
C GLN A 118 -19.21 41.45 4.01
N LEU A 119 -18.62 40.26 3.86
CA LEU A 119 -18.83 39.14 4.78
C LEU A 119 -18.38 39.51 6.20
N VAL A 120 -17.17 40.06 6.36
CA VAL A 120 -16.68 40.53 7.66
C VAL A 120 -17.61 41.60 8.23
N ARG A 121 -18.01 42.59 7.41
CA ARG A 121 -18.87 43.69 7.86
C ARG A 121 -20.24 43.19 8.31
N ALA A 122 -20.78 42.16 7.67
CA ALA A 122 -22.03 41.51 8.08
C ALA A 122 -21.94 40.87 9.47
N ILE A 123 -20.74 40.43 9.89
CA ILE A 123 -20.50 39.80 11.19
C ILE A 123 -20.19 40.86 12.26
N ILE A 124 -19.20 41.73 12.03
CA ILE A 124 -18.73 42.68 13.05
C ILE A 124 -19.71 43.84 13.27
N GLY A 125 -20.52 44.18 12.27
CA GLY A 125 -21.43 45.32 12.28
C GLY A 125 -20.75 46.66 11.95
N THR A 126 -21.53 47.74 12.03
CA THR A 126 -21.09 49.11 11.69
C THR A 126 -20.96 50.03 12.91
N ALA A 127 -21.37 49.57 14.08
CA ALA A 127 -21.33 50.36 15.31
C ALA A 127 -20.01 50.11 16.08
N PRO A 128 -19.41 51.14 16.70
CA PRO A 128 -18.25 50.95 17.57
C PRO A 128 -18.52 49.89 18.66
N PRO A 129 -17.54 49.03 18.99
CA PRO A 129 -16.12 49.13 18.64
C PRO A 129 -15.70 48.49 17.30
N ALA A 130 -16.66 48.02 16.48
CA ALA A 130 -16.35 47.34 15.22
C ALA A 130 -15.50 48.20 14.27
N GLU A 131 -14.41 47.63 13.76
CA GLU A 131 -13.45 48.31 12.87
C GLU A 131 -13.04 47.36 11.75
N LEU A 132 -13.01 47.85 10.51
CA LEU A 132 -12.50 47.10 9.36
C LEU A 132 -11.52 47.98 8.62
N ILE A 133 -10.27 47.53 8.56
CA ILE A 133 -9.19 48.18 7.83
C ILE A 133 -8.77 47.28 6.68
N VAL A 134 -8.53 47.88 5.51
CA VAL A 134 -7.75 47.28 4.43
C VAL A 134 -6.40 47.99 4.42
N ALA A 135 -5.32 47.26 4.67
CA ALA A 135 -4.00 47.85 4.76
C ALA A 135 -3.02 47.14 3.82
N ASP A 136 -2.21 47.89 3.08
CA ASP A 136 -1.05 47.39 2.32
C ASP A 136 0.02 48.49 2.21
N ALA A 137 1.22 48.15 1.74
CA ALA A 137 2.23 49.09 1.30
C ALA A 137 2.03 49.40 -0.20
N CYS A 138 1.84 50.68 -0.55
CA CYS A 138 1.66 51.09 -1.93
C CYS A 138 2.98 51.37 -2.69
N PHE A 139 4.14 51.01 -2.12
CA PHE A 139 5.49 51.26 -2.66
C PHE A 139 5.84 52.73 -2.95
N ALA A 140 5.00 53.67 -2.52
CA ALA A 140 5.21 55.11 -2.48
C ALA A 140 4.40 55.73 -1.34
N ALA A 141 4.98 56.73 -0.66
CA ALA A 141 4.28 57.52 0.34
C ALA A 141 3.24 58.44 -0.34
N GLY A 142 2.10 58.62 0.31
CA GLY A 142 0.90 59.30 -0.16
C GLY A 142 -0.34 58.62 0.40
N GLY A 143 -1.34 59.39 0.82
CA GLY A 143 -2.55 58.85 1.45
C GLY A 143 -3.29 57.89 0.50
N PRO A 144 -4.17 57.02 1.02
CA PRO A 144 -4.92 56.05 0.21
C PRO A 144 -5.67 56.71 -0.95
N SER A 145 -6.19 57.92 -0.71
CA SER A 145 -6.92 58.78 -1.64
C SER A 145 -6.03 59.66 -2.54
N ASP A 146 -4.70 59.57 -2.45
CA ASP A 146 -3.80 60.43 -3.22
C ASP A 146 -3.78 59.98 -4.69
N VAL A 147 -4.63 60.59 -5.50
CA VAL A 147 -4.71 60.35 -6.95
C VAL A 147 -3.42 60.69 -7.71
N SER A 148 -2.47 61.42 -7.10
CA SER A 148 -1.15 61.65 -7.70
C SER A 148 -0.20 60.47 -7.49
N ASN A 149 -0.48 59.61 -6.51
CA ASN A 149 0.22 58.35 -6.31
C ASN A 149 -0.38 57.29 -7.24
N ILE A 150 0.16 57.18 -8.45
CA ILE A 150 -0.26 56.18 -9.45
C ILE A 150 -0.06 54.72 -9.00
N ARG A 151 0.56 54.49 -7.84
CA ARG A 151 0.77 53.18 -7.21
C ARG A 151 -0.14 52.93 -6.01
N GLY A 152 -0.98 53.90 -5.66
CA GLY A 152 -1.87 53.87 -4.50
C GLY A 152 -3.21 53.17 -4.75
N PHE A 153 -4.01 53.10 -3.70
CA PHE A 153 -5.34 52.46 -3.71
C PHE A 153 -6.29 53.03 -4.76
N ALA A 154 -6.28 54.35 -4.99
CA ALA A 154 -7.09 55.01 -6.03
C ALA A 154 -6.80 54.51 -7.46
N TRP A 155 -5.67 53.82 -7.68
CA TRP A 155 -5.28 53.25 -8.97
C TRP A 155 -5.29 51.71 -8.99
N ALA A 156 -5.57 51.05 -7.86
CA ALA A 156 -5.68 49.60 -7.76
C ALA A 156 -7.03 49.13 -8.32
N ARG A 157 -7.06 48.70 -9.59
CA ARG A 157 -8.28 48.29 -10.31
C ARG A 157 -8.03 47.24 -11.39
N LEU A 158 -9.08 46.53 -11.77
CA LEU A 158 -9.12 45.62 -12.92
C LEU A 158 -9.82 46.30 -14.10
N GLU A 159 -9.21 46.16 -15.28
CA GLU A 159 -9.72 46.63 -16.58
C GLU A 159 -9.78 48.17 -16.73
N ARG A 160 -9.20 48.66 -17.83
CA ARG A 160 -9.47 50.00 -18.34
C ARG A 160 -10.34 49.83 -19.57
N THR A 161 -11.64 50.07 -19.46
CA THR A 161 -12.50 50.18 -20.65
C THR A 161 -12.25 51.49 -21.43
N GLY A 162 -11.32 52.36 -20.96
CA GLY A 162 -11.00 53.65 -21.55
C GLY A 162 -9.64 54.26 -21.17
N ASP A 163 -9.59 55.61 -21.16
CA ASP A 163 -8.41 56.44 -20.86
C ASP A 163 -8.01 56.39 -19.36
N ASP A 164 -7.35 57.43 -18.81
CA ASP A 164 -6.96 57.47 -17.38
C ASP A 164 -8.15 57.73 -16.42
N THR A 165 -9.40 57.82 -16.91
CA THR A 165 -10.59 58.04 -16.06
C THR A 165 -11.12 56.75 -15.41
N VAL A 166 -11.89 56.85 -14.34
CA VAL A 166 -12.53 55.71 -13.66
C VAL A 166 -13.97 55.59 -14.18
N ASP A 167 -14.30 54.48 -14.84
CA ASP A 167 -15.65 54.21 -15.33
C ASP A 167 -16.52 53.58 -14.21
N PRO A 168 -17.82 53.90 -14.11
CA PRO A 168 -18.75 53.21 -13.21
C PRO A 168 -18.86 51.68 -13.40
N GLU A 169 -18.24 51.09 -14.42
CA GLU A 169 -18.13 49.63 -14.56
C GLU A 169 -16.74 49.09 -14.19
N ASP A 170 -15.77 49.93 -13.84
CA ASP A 170 -14.44 49.49 -13.39
C ASP A 170 -14.48 48.87 -11.99
N TYR A 171 -13.80 47.73 -11.80
CA TYR A 171 -13.59 47.12 -10.49
C TYR A 171 -12.36 47.73 -9.83
N CYS A 172 -12.54 48.49 -8.75
CA CYS A 172 -11.47 49.23 -8.09
C CYS A 172 -11.59 49.17 -6.56
N TYR A 173 -10.52 49.58 -5.87
CA TYR A 173 -10.48 49.63 -4.41
C TYR A 173 -11.08 50.93 -3.85
N ASP A 174 -10.74 52.07 -4.45
CA ASP A 174 -11.17 53.41 -4.02
C ASP A 174 -11.68 54.17 -5.25
N TYR A 175 -12.95 53.96 -5.59
CA TYR A 175 -13.57 54.48 -6.82
C TYR A 175 -13.60 56.00 -6.83
N ASN A 176 -13.89 56.61 -5.68
CA ASN A 176 -14.13 58.05 -5.54
C ASN A 176 -12.94 58.82 -4.92
N ALA A 177 -11.85 58.11 -4.60
CA ALA A 177 -10.68 58.64 -3.91
C ALA A 177 -11.03 59.32 -2.57
N ASP A 178 -11.86 58.68 -1.75
CA ASP A 178 -12.23 59.16 -0.40
C ASP A 178 -11.54 58.41 0.73
N GLY A 179 -10.75 57.37 0.39
CA GLY A 179 -9.96 56.60 1.34
C GLY A 179 -10.72 55.45 1.98
N TRP A 180 -11.90 55.11 1.46
CA TRP A 180 -12.67 53.95 1.86
C TRP A 180 -12.71 52.92 0.74
N LEU A 181 -12.76 51.64 1.13
CA LEU A 181 -13.01 50.55 0.21
C LEU A 181 -14.43 50.70 -0.34
N ASP A 182 -14.54 51.14 -1.58
CA ASP A 182 -15.80 51.25 -2.30
C ASP A 182 -15.66 50.79 -3.77
N GLY A 183 -16.73 50.24 -4.30
CA GLY A 183 -16.83 49.93 -5.73
C GLY A 183 -17.65 50.99 -6.45
N ALA A 184 -17.84 50.80 -7.76
CA ALA A 184 -18.51 51.78 -8.61
C ALA A 184 -19.99 52.12 -8.28
N THR A 185 -20.61 51.41 -7.32
CA THR A 185 -21.91 51.78 -6.74
C THR A 185 -21.78 52.09 -5.24
N PRO A 186 -21.76 53.38 -4.85
CA PRO A 186 -21.53 53.79 -3.48
C PRO A 186 -22.85 53.70 -2.71
N THR A 187 -22.96 52.77 -1.76
CA THR A 187 -24.09 52.81 -0.81
C THR A 187 -23.69 52.84 0.66
N GLU A 188 -22.51 52.39 1.07
CA GLU A 188 -21.87 52.69 2.37
C GLU A 188 -20.37 52.34 2.28
N PRO A 189 -19.46 53.06 2.96
CA PRO A 189 -18.04 52.70 3.01
C PRO A 189 -17.83 51.37 3.75
N LEU A 190 -17.12 50.41 3.13
CA LEU A 190 -16.97 49.06 3.70
C LEU A 190 -15.84 48.99 4.73
N ALA A 191 -14.68 49.55 4.42
CA ALA A 191 -13.46 49.47 5.21
C ALA A 191 -12.59 50.71 5.00
N GLU A 192 -11.85 51.13 6.02
CA GLU A 192 -10.87 52.21 5.88
C GLU A 192 -9.65 51.68 5.12
N LEU A 193 -9.19 52.41 4.11
CA LEU A 193 -7.97 52.08 3.38
C LEU A 193 -6.77 52.72 4.08
N VAL A 194 -5.73 51.93 4.33
CA VAL A 194 -4.53 52.39 5.04
C VAL A 194 -3.28 52.07 4.22
N ASN A 195 -2.60 53.12 3.72
CA ASN A 195 -1.27 52.97 3.16
C ASN A 195 -0.24 52.88 4.30
N THR A 196 0.31 51.69 4.49
CA THR A 196 1.27 51.45 5.59
C THR A 196 2.63 52.12 5.36
N ASP A 197 2.96 52.51 4.13
CA ASP A 197 4.17 53.30 3.83
C ASP A 197 4.07 54.74 4.39
N ASP A 198 2.87 55.25 4.65
CA ASP A 198 2.64 56.56 5.30
C ASP A 198 2.76 56.50 6.82
N ILE A 199 2.83 55.30 7.40
CA ILE A 199 2.95 55.11 8.84
C ILE A 199 4.41 55.28 9.25
N GLY A 200 4.74 56.49 9.70
CA GLY A 200 6.04 56.82 10.27
C GLY A 200 6.36 56.02 11.55
N ALA A 201 7.61 56.13 12.00
CA ALA A 201 8.15 55.34 13.12
C ALA A 201 7.30 55.37 14.41
N THR A 202 6.62 56.48 14.71
CA THR A 202 5.78 56.61 15.91
C THR A 202 4.46 55.85 15.83
N GLY A 203 3.99 55.52 14.62
CA GLY A 203 2.81 54.69 14.37
C GLY A 203 3.11 53.19 14.32
N ARG A 204 4.35 52.80 14.61
CA ARG A 204 4.80 51.40 14.63
C ARG A 204 5.24 50.97 16.02
N PHE A 205 5.21 49.66 16.26
CA PHE A 205 5.75 49.03 17.45
C PHE A 205 6.82 48.01 17.05
N ALA A 206 7.81 47.83 17.92
CA ALA A 206 8.85 46.82 17.73
C ALA A 206 8.50 45.57 18.53
N THR A 207 8.71 44.40 17.93
CA THR A 207 8.72 43.12 18.63
C THR A 207 10.00 42.36 18.27
N SER A 208 10.58 41.67 19.24
CA SER A 208 11.81 40.90 19.04
C SER A 208 11.44 39.43 18.86
N VAL A 209 11.85 38.85 17.73
CA VAL A 209 11.66 37.44 17.41
C VAL A 209 13.03 36.77 17.40
N TYR A 210 13.12 35.58 17.98
CA TYR A 210 14.34 34.79 17.98
C TYR A 210 14.23 33.73 16.89
N GLU A 211 15.07 33.84 15.86
CA GLU A 211 15.22 32.81 14.85
C GLU A 211 16.44 31.93 15.16
N PRO A 212 16.30 30.59 15.18
CA PRO A 212 17.37 29.68 15.59
C PRO A 212 18.67 29.83 14.80
N SER A 213 18.58 30.14 13.50
CA SER A 213 19.74 30.19 12.60
C SER A 213 20.47 31.55 12.62
N CYS A 214 19.73 32.65 12.84
CA CYS A 214 20.21 34.02 12.63
C CYS A 214 20.19 34.89 13.90
N GLY A 215 19.57 34.42 14.99
CA GLY A 215 19.48 35.13 16.26
C GLY A 215 18.25 36.04 16.36
N VAL A 216 18.37 37.16 17.08
CA VAL A 216 17.21 38.03 17.36
C VAL A 216 17.00 39.04 16.25
N PHE A 217 15.84 39.00 15.61
CA PHE A 217 15.33 40.05 14.73
C PHE A 217 14.42 41.01 15.49
N ASN A 218 14.57 42.31 15.23
CA ASN A 218 13.58 43.30 15.64
C ASN A 218 12.68 43.62 14.44
N VAL A 219 11.40 43.27 14.57
CA VAL A 219 10.36 43.47 13.57
C VAL A 219 9.51 44.67 13.95
N TYR A 220 9.28 45.58 13.01
CA TYR A 220 8.51 46.81 13.23
C TYR A 220 7.18 46.81 12.47
N LEU A 221 6.08 46.61 13.20
CA LEU A 221 4.73 46.50 12.64
C LEU A 221 3.89 47.75 12.97
N PRO A 222 2.88 48.10 12.13
CA PRO A 222 1.87 49.09 12.51
C PRO A 222 1.21 48.75 13.84
N LYS A 223 0.94 49.76 14.68
CA LYS A 223 0.37 49.57 16.02
C LYS A 223 -0.96 48.84 16.03
N PHE A 224 -1.82 49.07 15.04
CA PHE A 224 -3.09 48.37 14.89
C PHE A 224 -2.96 46.85 14.64
N LEU A 225 -1.76 46.30 14.39
CA LEU A 225 -1.53 44.86 14.25
C LEU A 225 -1.10 44.16 15.54
N ARG A 226 -1.00 44.90 16.65
CA ARG A 226 -0.70 44.29 17.94
C ARG A 226 -1.77 43.27 18.30
N THR A 227 -1.38 42.32 19.14
CA THR A 227 -2.34 41.59 19.96
C THR A 227 -2.93 42.52 21.02
N GLN A 228 -4.14 42.22 21.50
CA GLN A 228 -4.77 42.99 22.57
C GLN A 228 -3.86 43.09 23.82
N ALA A 229 -3.13 42.01 24.15
CA ALA A 229 -2.19 42.00 25.27
C ALA A 229 -1.02 42.97 25.06
N GLN A 230 -0.44 43.03 23.86
CA GLN A 230 0.63 43.99 23.52
C GLN A 230 0.13 45.43 23.60
N ALA A 231 -1.09 45.69 23.12
CA ALA A 231 -1.71 47.01 23.14
C ALA A 231 -1.97 47.52 24.57
N ILE A 232 -2.54 46.66 25.43
CA ILE A 232 -2.74 46.94 26.86
C ILE A 232 -1.40 47.20 27.56
N ALA A 233 -0.38 46.39 27.29
CA ALA A 233 0.95 46.54 27.90
C ALA A 233 1.65 47.84 27.46
N ALA A 234 1.40 48.30 26.22
CA ALA A 234 1.90 49.56 25.69
C ALA A 234 1.15 50.80 26.20
N GLY A 235 0.04 50.63 26.92
CA GLY A 235 -0.82 51.73 27.36
C GLY A 235 -1.66 52.34 26.23
N GLU A 236 -1.83 51.60 25.13
CA GLU A 236 -2.58 51.99 23.93
C GLU A 236 -3.65 50.92 23.66
N PRO A 237 -4.64 50.73 24.55
CA PRO A 237 -5.52 49.54 24.55
C PRO A 237 -6.46 49.46 23.34
N ASP A 238 -6.55 50.50 22.52
CA ASP A 238 -7.36 50.54 21.31
C ASP A 238 -6.55 50.23 20.03
N GLU A 239 -5.22 50.16 20.12
CA GLU A 239 -4.32 49.94 18.97
C GLU A 239 -3.97 48.46 18.83
N TYR A 240 -4.90 47.67 18.30
CA TYR A 240 -4.77 46.23 18.07
C TYR A 240 -5.79 45.75 17.03
N CYS A 241 -5.59 44.53 16.52
CA CYS A 241 -6.59 43.81 15.73
C CYS A 241 -6.92 42.48 16.39
N ASP A 242 -8.19 42.09 16.33
CA ASP A 242 -8.68 40.79 16.78
C ASP A 242 -8.34 39.72 15.72
N VAL A 243 -8.57 40.05 14.44
CA VAL A 243 -8.40 39.12 13.31
C VAL A 243 -7.63 39.80 12.17
N LEU A 244 -6.63 39.11 11.64
CA LEU A 244 -5.87 39.47 10.45
C LEU A 244 -6.12 38.43 9.35
N ILE A 245 -6.74 38.88 8.24
CA ILE A 245 -7.00 38.03 7.07
C ILE A 245 -6.07 38.44 5.94
N GLY A 246 -5.21 37.52 5.53
CA GLY A 246 -4.32 37.68 4.37
C GLY A 246 -5.06 37.41 3.07
N LEU A 247 -4.88 38.27 2.08
CA LEU A 247 -5.46 38.13 0.74
C LEU A 247 -4.36 38.22 -0.35
N PRO A 248 -3.34 37.34 -0.33
CA PRO A 248 -2.25 37.41 -1.29
C PRO A 248 -2.71 37.03 -2.71
N THR A 249 -1.97 37.48 -3.71
CA THR A 249 -2.17 37.10 -5.11
C THR A 249 -1.27 35.94 -5.51
N PHE A 250 -1.76 35.08 -6.39
CA PHE A 250 -0.97 34.02 -7.00
C PHE A 250 0.07 34.57 -7.98
N LYS A 251 1.35 34.53 -7.61
CA LYS A 251 2.43 35.01 -8.47
C LYS A 251 3.75 34.34 -8.15
N ASN A 252 4.55 34.15 -9.18
CA ASN A 252 5.94 33.82 -9.01
C ASN A 252 6.67 35.03 -8.39
N HIS A 253 7.25 34.85 -7.21
CA HIS A 253 8.22 35.79 -6.69
C HIS A 253 9.60 35.37 -7.14
N GLY A 254 10.21 36.16 -8.03
CA GLY A 254 11.51 35.84 -8.62
C GLY A 254 12.64 35.49 -7.65
N PHE A 255 12.53 35.70 -6.34
CA PHE A 255 13.53 35.27 -5.34
C PHE A 255 13.06 34.17 -4.38
N ALA A 256 11.75 34.05 -4.13
CA ALA A 256 11.19 33.20 -3.07
C ALA A 256 10.19 32.16 -3.61
N GLY A 257 10.15 31.98 -4.94
CA GLY A 257 9.21 31.06 -5.58
C GLY A 257 7.75 31.49 -5.41
N MET A 258 6.85 30.52 -5.26
CA MET A 258 5.43 30.75 -5.01
C MET A 258 5.19 30.91 -3.51
N THR A 259 5.37 32.12 -2.99
CA THR A 259 5.19 32.41 -1.56
C THR A 259 4.43 33.72 -1.36
N GLY A 260 3.11 33.62 -1.19
CA GLY A 260 2.21 34.76 -1.04
C GLY A 260 1.79 34.97 0.41
N ALA A 261 1.38 33.89 1.09
CA ALA A 261 0.81 33.95 2.42
C ALA A 261 1.84 34.30 3.49
N LEU A 262 2.98 33.61 3.50
CA LEU A 262 4.07 33.86 4.45
C LEU A 262 4.71 35.24 4.24
N LYS A 263 4.71 35.73 3.00
CA LYS A 263 5.28 37.02 2.62
C LYS A 263 4.34 38.22 2.87
N SER A 264 3.10 38.00 3.27
CA SER A 264 2.06 39.06 3.33
C SER A 264 2.15 40.01 4.54
N HIS A 265 3.30 40.15 5.22
CA HIS A 265 3.43 40.87 6.51
C HIS A 265 4.13 42.22 6.40
N TYR A 266 3.77 43.20 7.24
CA TYR A 266 4.12 44.63 7.10
C TYR A 266 5.40 45.09 7.83
N GLY A 267 6.30 44.18 8.15
CA GLY A 267 7.42 44.42 9.06
C GLY A 267 8.66 44.95 8.34
N PHE A 268 9.37 45.90 8.97
CA PHE A 268 10.71 46.33 8.52
C PHE A 268 11.80 46.00 9.53
N ARG A 269 12.99 45.62 9.03
CA ARG A 269 14.20 45.40 9.83
C ARG A 269 14.81 46.74 10.23
N SER A 270 15.18 46.92 11.51
CA SER A 270 15.90 48.12 11.96
C SER A 270 17.32 47.82 12.41
N ASP A 271 18.29 48.72 12.16
CA ASP A 271 19.05 49.31 13.29
C ASP A 271 19.78 50.66 13.00
N ALA A 272 19.93 51.42 14.10
CA ALA A 272 20.75 52.58 14.48
C ALA A 272 20.90 53.84 13.60
N ALA A 273 20.88 53.80 12.26
CA ALA A 273 21.26 54.98 11.45
C ALA A 273 20.09 55.88 11.00
N TYR A 274 18.84 55.48 11.26
CA TYR A 274 17.64 56.07 10.63
C TYR A 274 16.79 56.95 11.55
N ALA A 275 17.41 58.03 12.00
CA ALA A 275 16.73 59.26 12.39
C ALA A 275 16.39 60.17 11.17
N GLY A 276 16.26 59.59 9.97
CA GLY A 276 16.06 60.32 8.71
C GLY A 276 15.74 59.40 7.54
N GLU A 277 14.68 58.60 7.71
CA GLU A 277 13.83 57.98 6.67
C GLU A 277 14.50 57.20 5.51
N SER A 278 15.38 56.25 5.80
CA SER A 278 15.53 55.11 4.88
C SER A 278 15.63 53.78 5.63
N GLY A 279 14.55 53.46 6.34
CA GLY A 279 14.17 52.08 6.64
C GLY A 279 13.34 51.49 5.51
N ARG A 280 13.92 51.36 4.31
CA ARG A 280 13.45 50.39 3.31
C ARG A 280 14.51 49.30 3.21
N GLN A 281 14.31 48.22 3.95
CA GLN A 281 14.76 46.90 3.52
C GLN A 281 13.48 46.06 3.41
N SER A 282 12.63 46.52 2.50
CA SER A 282 11.22 46.22 2.29
C SER A 282 11.05 45.07 1.32
N HIS A 283 10.29 44.02 1.67
CA HIS A 283 9.49 43.11 0.81
C HIS A 283 10.09 42.53 -0.50
N SER A 284 11.28 42.93 -0.88
CA SER A 284 11.97 42.76 -2.15
C SER A 284 13.46 42.97 -1.86
N TYR A 285 14.24 41.91 -2.05
CA TYR A 285 15.67 41.81 -1.77
C TYR A 285 16.55 42.78 -2.61
N ALA A 286 15.98 43.48 -3.60
CA ALA A 286 16.69 44.27 -4.62
C ALA A 286 17.44 45.53 -4.12
N ALA A 287 17.43 45.87 -2.83
CA ALA A 287 17.94 47.15 -2.32
C ALA A 287 19.38 47.13 -1.78
N VAL A 288 20.01 45.97 -1.54
CA VAL A 288 21.39 45.90 -0.99
C VAL A 288 22.21 44.77 -1.63
N PRO A 289 23.32 45.07 -2.34
CA PRO A 289 24.15 44.06 -3.01
C PRO A 289 24.92 43.07 -2.11
N ASP A 290 24.88 43.26 -0.78
CA ASP A 290 25.69 42.53 0.21
C ASP A 290 24.86 41.73 1.23
N ASP A 291 23.52 41.71 1.14
CA ASP A 291 22.67 40.96 2.09
C ASP A 291 22.67 39.46 1.76
N ASP A 292 22.72 38.60 2.77
CA ASP A 292 22.65 37.14 2.61
C ASP A 292 21.19 36.72 2.35
N PRO A 293 20.84 36.05 1.23
CA PRO A 293 19.45 35.67 0.94
C PRO A 293 18.84 34.81 2.05
N ASP A 294 19.64 33.95 2.69
CA ASP A 294 19.24 33.14 3.84
C ASP A 294 18.73 34.03 5.00
N VAL A 295 19.30 35.23 5.20
CA VAL A 295 18.87 36.18 6.26
C VAL A 295 17.56 36.89 5.91
N PHE A 296 17.21 36.97 4.63
CA PHE A 296 15.95 37.59 4.19
C PHE A 296 14.76 36.67 4.43
N ASP A 297 14.88 35.38 4.09
CA ASP A 297 13.83 34.38 4.28
C ASP A 297 13.52 34.21 5.77
N GLU A 298 14.56 34.11 6.61
CA GLU A 298 14.47 34.11 8.07
C GLU A 298 13.80 35.38 8.64
N TYR A 299 14.00 36.53 7.99
CA TYR A 299 13.32 37.76 8.38
C TYR A 299 11.83 37.76 7.98
N LEU A 300 11.46 37.09 6.88
CA LEU A 300 10.05 36.88 6.53
C LEU A 300 9.38 35.91 7.52
N CYS A 301 10.05 34.82 7.90
CA CYS A 301 9.64 33.94 9.00
C CYS A 301 9.40 34.75 10.28
N ALA A 302 10.37 35.57 10.68
CA ALA A 302 10.27 36.40 11.87
C ALA A 302 9.08 37.37 11.86
N GLN A 303 8.70 37.89 10.69
CA GLN A 303 7.52 38.73 10.57
C GLN A 303 6.22 37.95 10.76
N HIS A 304 6.14 36.75 10.21
CA HIS A 304 5.00 35.86 10.41
C HIS A 304 4.90 35.43 11.89
N THR A 305 6.03 35.06 12.52
CA THR A 305 6.10 34.77 13.96
C THR A 305 5.64 35.96 14.81
N ALA A 306 5.97 37.18 14.40
CA ALA A 306 5.59 38.40 15.10
C ALA A 306 4.08 38.66 15.07
N ARG A 307 3.42 38.41 13.93
CA ARG A 307 1.97 38.48 13.76
C ARG A 307 1.55 37.58 12.60
N PRO A 308 1.06 36.35 12.85
CA PRO A 308 0.61 35.48 11.78
C PRO A 308 -0.74 35.96 11.24
N ASN A 309 -1.09 35.54 10.02
CA ASN A 309 -2.47 35.64 9.55
C ASN A 309 -3.32 34.63 10.32
N ASP A 310 -4.51 35.05 10.76
CA ASP A 310 -5.48 34.13 11.38
C ASP A 310 -6.21 33.31 10.30
N PHE A 311 -6.29 33.86 9.08
CA PHE A 311 -6.83 33.18 7.91
C PHE A 311 -6.24 33.77 6.63
N VAL A 312 -6.11 32.97 5.59
CA VAL A 312 -5.60 33.41 4.29
C VAL A 312 -6.55 32.94 3.19
N ILE A 313 -6.88 33.85 2.26
CA ILE A 313 -7.55 33.52 1.00
C ILE A 313 -6.62 33.98 -0.13
N MET A 314 -5.99 33.02 -0.80
CA MET A 314 -5.12 33.32 -1.94
C MET A 314 -5.96 33.52 -3.20
N ASP A 315 -5.88 34.72 -3.76
CA ASP A 315 -6.48 35.06 -5.04
C ASP A 315 -5.64 34.45 -6.17
N CYS A 316 -6.18 33.41 -6.79
CA CYS A 316 -5.63 32.76 -7.96
C CYS A 316 -6.56 32.90 -9.17
N ILE A 317 -7.37 33.97 -9.26
CA ILE A 317 -8.16 34.23 -10.47
C ILE A 317 -7.19 34.53 -11.62
N THR A 318 -6.19 35.36 -11.35
CA THR A 318 -5.07 35.62 -12.27
C THR A 318 -3.76 35.21 -11.62
N GLY A 319 -2.84 34.67 -12.42
CA GLY A 319 -1.50 34.27 -11.99
C GLY A 319 -0.42 35.01 -12.76
N ASN A 320 0.58 35.59 -12.09
CA ASN A 320 1.73 36.18 -12.79
C ASN A 320 2.87 35.15 -12.93
N ARG A 321 3.21 34.81 -14.19
CA ARG A 321 4.14 33.72 -14.54
C ARG A 321 5.60 34.01 -14.27
N ARG A 322 6.02 35.26 -14.46
CA ARG A 322 7.43 35.71 -14.34
C ARG A 322 7.72 36.47 -13.05
N GLY A 323 6.67 36.74 -12.27
CA GLY A 323 6.69 37.80 -11.28
C GLY A 323 6.81 39.19 -11.92
N ALA A 324 6.92 40.22 -11.09
CA ALA A 324 7.40 41.52 -11.54
C ALA A 324 8.89 41.37 -11.94
N SER A 325 9.12 41.12 -13.22
CA SER A 325 10.38 40.60 -13.73
C SER A 325 11.40 41.69 -14.06
N VAL A 326 11.76 42.62 -13.16
CA VAL A 326 12.97 43.45 -13.41
C VAL A 326 13.57 44.15 -12.18
N PRO A 327 14.91 44.11 -11.99
CA PRO A 327 15.62 45.03 -11.10
C PRO A 327 15.67 46.43 -11.71
N SER A 328 15.03 47.41 -11.06
CA SER A 328 15.23 48.86 -11.24
C SER A 328 15.00 49.42 -12.66
N GLY A 329 13.74 49.61 -13.08
CA GLY A 329 13.47 50.52 -14.21
C GLY A 329 12.17 50.33 -15.00
N GLU A 330 11.07 49.94 -14.38
CA GLU A 330 9.79 49.76 -15.09
C GLU A 330 9.18 51.10 -15.54
N THR A 331 8.66 51.10 -16.77
CA THR A 331 7.86 52.20 -17.33
C THR A 331 6.37 51.90 -17.12
N PRO A 332 5.56 52.84 -16.63
CA PRO A 332 4.10 52.67 -16.58
C PRO A 332 3.53 52.23 -17.94
N GLY A 333 2.64 51.23 -17.92
CA GLY A 333 2.02 50.68 -19.13
C GLY A 333 2.81 49.56 -19.84
N GLU A 334 3.84 48.99 -19.22
CA GLU A 334 4.48 47.75 -19.70
C GLU A 334 3.57 46.52 -19.50
N ALA A 335 3.60 45.57 -20.43
CA ALA A 335 2.76 44.37 -20.36
C ALA A 335 3.13 43.49 -19.16
N VAL A 336 2.11 42.94 -18.48
CA VAL A 336 2.28 41.99 -17.38
C VAL A 336 2.13 40.57 -17.92
N ASP A 337 3.06 39.67 -17.59
CA ASP A 337 2.99 38.27 -18.00
C ASP A 337 2.03 37.47 -17.09
N TYR A 338 0.74 37.81 -17.15
CA TYR A 338 -0.32 37.12 -16.40
C TYR A 338 -1.02 36.05 -17.26
N ILE A 339 -1.58 35.05 -16.57
CA ILE A 339 -2.48 34.03 -17.12
C ILE A 339 -3.76 33.97 -16.29
N LEU A 340 -4.83 33.45 -16.89
CA LEU A 340 -6.05 33.12 -16.15
C LEU A 340 -5.80 31.80 -15.44
N VAL A 341 -5.83 31.85 -14.11
CA VAL A 341 -5.73 30.66 -13.28
C VAL A 341 -7.11 30.23 -12.81
N ASN A 342 -8.05 31.14 -12.60
CA ASN A 342 -9.45 30.84 -12.28
C ASN A 342 -9.63 29.90 -11.07
N ALA A 343 -8.77 30.03 -10.06
CA ALA A 343 -8.84 29.26 -8.83
C ALA A 343 -8.83 30.17 -7.59
N MET A 344 -9.13 29.59 -6.43
CA MET A 344 -8.87 30.19 -5.13
C MET A 344 -8.42 29.12 -4.14
N LEU A 345 -7.57 29.52 -3.21
CA LEU A 345 -7.17 28.70 -2.09
C LEU A 345 -7.49 29.41 -0.78
N ALA A 346 -7.79 28.67 0.29
CA ALA A 346 -7.89 29.25 1.62
C ALA A 346 -7.39 28.31 2.71
N SER A 347 -6.70 28.85 3.73
CA SER A 347 -6.20 28.09 4.87
C SER A 347 -6.03 28.97 6.11
N THR A 348 -6.08 28.35 7.29
CA THR A 348 -5.56 28.94 8.53
C THR A 348 -4.05 28.74 8.67
N ASP A 349 -3.44 27.84 7.89
CA ASP A 349 -2.00 27.59 7.85
C ASP A 349 -1.38 28.26 6.61
N SER A 350 -0.57 29.28 6.85
CA SER A 350 0.07 30.06 5.77
C SER A 350 1.15 29.28 5.02
N VAL A 351 1.80 28.30 5.66
CA VAL A 351 2.79 27.45 4.98
C VAL A 351 2.07 26.45 4.08
N ALA A 352 1.02 25.80 4.60
CA ALA A 352 0.28 24.79 3.85
C ALA A 352 -0.36 25.35 2.56
N ILE A 353 -0.92 26.56 2.61
CA ILE A 353 -1.48 27.20 1.41
C ILE A 353 -0.40 27.57 0.39
N ASP A 354 0.77 28.06 0.84
CA ASP A 354 1.89 28.36 -0.06
C ASP A 354 2.48 27.07 -0.67
N THR A 355 2.47 25.95 0.06
CA THR A 355 2.85 24.61 -0.48
C THR A 355 1.88 24.14 -1.56
N VAL A 356 0.56 24.19 -1.32
CA VAL A 356 -0.44 23.81 -2.33
C VAL A 356 -0.37 24.73 -3.54
N ALA A 357 -0.16 26.04 -3.32
CA ALA A 357 0.05 27.02 -4.38
C ALA A 357 1.31 26.72 -5.23
N THR A 358 2.41 26.32 -4.58
CA THR A 358 3.66 25.90 -5.23
C THR A 358 3.44 24.71 -6.16
N LEU A 359 2.73 23.69 -5.68
CA LEU A 359 2.42 22.49 -6.46
C LEU A 359 1.39 22.76 -7.58
N LEU A 360 0.43 23.66 -7.37
CA LEU A 360 -0.50 24.12 -8.41
C LEU A 360 0.25 24.83 -9.55
N ALA A 361 1.26 25.63 -9.21
CA ALA A 361 2.12 26.31 -10.17
C ALA A 361 3.11 25.38 -10.88
N GLY A 362 3.21 24.11 -10.43
CA GLY A 362 4.04 23.04 -10.99
C GLY A 362 5.52 23.12 -10.63
N TYR A 363 5.85 23.78 -9.53
CA TYR A 363 7.21 23.77 -9.00
C TYR A 363 7.43 22.55 -8.11
N ASP A 364 8.67 22.07 -8.09
CA ASP A 364 9.13 21.16 -7.05
C ASP A 364 9.16 21.92 -5.72
N GLN A 365 8.38 21.48 -4.73
CA GLN A 365 8.32 22.12 -3.42
C GLN A 365 9.69 22.21 -2.74
N SER A 366 10.57 21.22 -2.96
CA SER A 366 11.92 21.18 -2.37
C SER A 366 12.85 22.26 -2.94
N SER A 367 12.43 22.91 -4.03
CA SER A 367 13.13 24.04 -4.63
C SER A 367 12.75 25.40 -4.04
N VAL A 368 11.77 25.44 -3.13
CA VAL A 368 11.32 26.65 -2.43
C VAL A 368 11.88 26.64 -1.00
N GLU A 369 13.15 27.04 -0.84
CA GLU A 369 13.88 27.03 0.45
C GLU A 369 13.12 27.75 1.58
N PHE A 370 12.38 28.81 1.25
CA PHE A 370 11.58 29.58 2.21
C PHE A 370 10.48 28.74 2.90
N LEU A 371 9.90 27.73 2.22
CA LEU A 371 8.93 26.82 2.84
C LEU A 371 9.61 25.89 3.85
N GLU A 372 10.80 25.39 3.53
CA GLU A 372 11.57 24.53 4.42
C GLU A 372 11.95 25.29 5.71
N ASP A 373 12.46 26.51 5.56
CA ASP A 373 12.83 27.37 6.70
C ASP A 373 11.60 27.67 7.57
N ALA A 374 10.46 28.04 6.98
CA ALA A 374 9.22 28.27 7.72
C ALA A 374 8.72 27.03 8.49
N ARG A 375 8.83 25.83 7.93
CA ARG A 375 8.52 24.59 8.67
C ARG A 375 9.52 24.37 9.81
N LEU A 376 10.82 24.58 9.59
CA LEU A 376 11.84 24.39 10.62
C LEU A 376 11.66 25.33 11.82
N ASP A 377 11.11 26.52 11.59
CA ASP A 377 10.74 27.48 12.63
C ASP A 377 9.39 27.19 13.31
N GLY A 378 8.65 26.19 12.80
CA GLY A 378 7.39 25.71 13.35
C GLY A 378 6.19 26.60 13.00
N LEU A 379 6.22 27.29 11.85
CA LEU A 379 5.18 28.21 11.41
C LEU A 379 3.98 27.53 10.74
N GLY A 380 4.16 26.29 10.28
CA GLY A 380 3.17 25.51 9.56
C GLY A 380 3.83 24.28 8.95
N THR A 381 3.12 23.61 8.03
CA THR A 381 3.67 22.42 7.34
C THR A 381 3.88 22.65 5.86
N ASP A 382 5.10 22.36 5.38
CA ASP A 382 5.42 22.27 3.95
C ASP A 382 5.37 20.82 3.44
N ASP A 383 5.10 19.85 4.32
CA ASP A 383 5.08 18.43 4.01
C ASP A 383 3.66 18.00 3.55
N PRO A 384 3.48 17.57 2.29
CA PRO A 384 2.20 17.10 1.75
C PRO A 384 1.56 15.99 2.58
N ALA A 385 2.35 15.18 3.30
CA ALA A 385 1.84 14.15 4.19
C ALA A 385 0.96 14.72 5.32
N PHE A 386 1.06 16.01 5.62
CA PHE A 386 0.31 16.68 6.68
C PHE A 386 -0.69 17.72 6.16
N ILE A 387 -0.95 17.75 4.85
CA ILE A 387 -1.88 18.69 4.23
C ILE A 387 -3.05 17.93 3.61
N ARG A 388 -4.27 18.43 3.82
CA ARG A 388 -5.47 17.93 3.16
C ARG A 388 -6.06 19.02 2.28
N VAL A 389 -6.10 18.76 0.98
CA VAL A 389 -6.77 19.63 0.00
C VAL A 389 -8.26 19.28 -0.04
N VAL A 390 -9.09 20.19 0.46
CA VAL A 390 -10.55 20.09 0.33
C VAL A 390 -10.93 20.56 -1.08
N GLY A 391 -11.59 19.72 -1.86
CA GLY A 391 -11.77 19.96 -3.31
C GLY A 391 -10.68 19.33 -4.18
N LEU A 392 -10.06 18.23 -3.74
CA LEU A 392 -8.99 17.53 -4.47
C LEU A 392 -9.31 17.26 -5.95
N ASP A 393 -10.49 16.76 -6.26
CA ASP A 393 -10.85 16.47 -7.67
C ASP A 393 -10.80 17.75 -8.51
N ALA A 394 -11.25 18.87 -7.96
CA ALA A 394 -11.14 20.16 -8.60
C ALA A 394 -9.66 20.56 -8.75
N PHE A 395 -8.84 20.39 -7.71
CA PHE A 395 -7.40 20.66 -7.76
C PHE A 395 -6.69 19.86 -8.87
N MET A 396 -6.88 18.54 -8.90
CA MET A 396 -6.21 17.65 -9.85
C MET A 396 -6.66 17.91 -11.28
N ASN A 397 -7.97 18.02 -11.52
CA ASN A 397 -8.50 18.31 -12.85
C ASN A 397 -8.06 19.69 -13.34
N HIS A 398 -8.03 20.67 -12.45
CA HIS A 398 -7.68 22.03 -12.80
C HIS A 398 -6.18 22.20 -13.04
N ARG A 399 -5.33 21.56 -12.26
CA ARG A 399 -3.89 21.51 -12.50
C ARG A 399 -3.58 20.90 -13.87
N ASN A 400 -4.23 19.80 -14.23
CA ASN A 400 -4.12 19.20 -15.56
C ASN A 400 -4.62 20.14 -16.68
N TRP A 401 -5.71 20.87 -16.43
CA TRP A 401 -6.22 21.86 -17.36
C TRP A 401 -5.26 23.04 -17.56
N LEU A 402 -4.66 23.58 -16.49
CA LEU A 402 -3.66 24.64 -16.56
C LEU A 402 -2.48 24.21 -17.42
N TYR A 403 -1.98 22.99 -17.20
CA TYR A 403 -0.92 22.42 -18.03
C TYR A 403 -1.34 22.33 -19.50
N ALA A 404 -2.48 21.70 -19.80
CA ALA A 404 -2.95 21.53 -21.17
C ALA A 404 -3.25 22.86 -21.88
N THR A 405 -3.68 23.88 -21.14
CA THR A 405 -4.05 25.20 -21.69
C THR A 405 -2.83 26.05 -22.01
N TYR A 406 -1.81 26.03 -21.14
CA TYR A 406 -0.69 26.96 -21.20
C TYR A 406 0.65 26.32 -21.58
N ASN A 407 0.72 24.99 -21.71
CA ASN A 407 1.90 24.30 -22.22
C ASN A 407 1.80 24.05 -23.75
N PRO A 408 2.55 24.77 -24.60
CA PRO A 408 2.46 24.62 -26.04
C PRO A 408 3.17 23.34 -26.51
N LEU A 409 2.41 22.29 -26.81
CA LEU A 409 2.88 21.19 -27.67
C LEU A 409 3.11 21.73 -29.09
N GLY A 410 4.26 22.32 -29.39
CA GLY A 410 4.59 22.85 -30.73
C GLY A 410 6.09 23.00 -31.01
N ASP A 411 6.46 22.89 -32.29
CA ASP A 411 7.84 22.91 -32.83
C ASP A 411 8.61 24.25 -32.69
N ASP A 412 8.10 25.24 -31.95
CA ASP A 412 8.88 26.43 -31.60
C ASP A 412 9.79 26.09 -30.40
N PRO A 413 11.08 26.49 -30.41
CA PRO A 413 11.97 26.14 -29.31
C PRO A 413 11.39 26.75 -28.01
N PRO A 414 11.19 25.93 -26.96
CA PRO A 414 10.81 26.41 -25.64
C PRO A 414 11.74 27.56 -25.24
N GLY A 415 11.21 28.75 -24.95
CA GLY A 415 11.93 29.64 -24.05
C GLY A 415 12.02 28.92 -22.70
N ASP A 416 13.19 28.92 -22.06
CA ASP A 416 13.53 28.11 -20.88
C ASP A 416 12.39 27.98 -19.82
N GLY A 417 12.18 26.73 -19.36
CA GLY A 417 11.41 26.28 -18.17
C GLY A 417 9.89 26.09 -18.33
N GLN A 418 9.41 25.00 -18.96
CA GLN A 418 7.97 24.82 -19.29
C GLN A 418 7.17 23.86 -18.38
N TYR A 419 6.41 24.47 -17.46
CA TYR A 419 5.03 24.22 -16.98
C TYR A 419 4.34 25.63 -17.03
N PRO A 420 3.01 25.87 -16.84
CA PRO A 420 2.41 27.21 -16.95
C PRO A 420 3.16 28.39 -16.31
N PHE A 421 3.97 28.17 -15.28
CA PHE A 421 4.83 29.18 -14.68
C PHE A 421 6.29 29.01 -15.07
N GLN A 422 7.02 30.11 -15.25
CA GLN A 422 8.44 30.07 -15.62
C GLN A 422 9.32 29.89 -14.39
N GLU A 423 10.52 29.32 -14.53
CA GLU A 423 11.51 29.32 -13.44
C GLU A 423 11.72 30.75 -12.91
N GLY A 424 11.62 30.93 -11.59
CA GLY A 424 11.99 32.19 -10.94
C GLY A 424 13.52 32.41 -10.95
N TRP A 425 13.97 33.63 -10.66
CA TRP A 425 15.39 33.95 -10.47
C TRP A 425 16.02 33.30 -9.20
N GLY A 426 15.22 32.62 -8.37
CA GLY A 426 15.56 32.10 -7.04
C GLY A 426 15.87 30.61 -6.99
N TRP A 427 16.30 29.98 -8.09
CA TRP A 427 16.60 28.54 -8.17
C TRP A 427 15.39 27.61 -8.02
N THR A 428 14.16 28.13 -8.03
CA THR A 428 12.94 27.32 -8.14
C THR A 428 12.93 26.55 -9.44
N ILE A 429 12.81 25.24 -9.34
CA ILE A 429 12.77 24.33 -10.48
C ILE A 429 11.37 23.78 -10.67
N LEU A 430 11.03 23.48 -11.91
CA LEU A 430 9.80 22.77 -12.24
C LEU A 430 9.89 21.31 -11.78
N MET A 431 8.77 20.76 -11.35
CA MET A 431 8.67 19.36 -10.96
C MET A 431 8.74 18.45 -12.20
N ASP A 432 9.51 17.37 -12.12
CA ASP A 432 9.50 16.30 -13.13
C ASP A 432 8.17 15.51 -13.04
N ASP A 433 7.51 15.30 -14.20
CA ASP A 433 6.30 14.50 -14.54
C ASP A 433 5.30 14.03 -13.42
N TYR A 434 4.00 14.16 -13.70
CA TYR A 434 2.88 14.04 -12.74
C TYR A 434 2.29 12.62 -12.60
N ALA A 435 3.12 11.58 -12.56
CA ALA A 435 2.61 10.21 -12.53
C ALA A 435 2.20 9.79 -11.11
N ALA A 436 0.89 9.78 -10.83
CA ALA A 436 0.34 9.11 -9.65
C ALA A 436 0.77 7.63 -9.60
N PRO A 437 0.74 6.98 -8.42
CA PRO A 437 0.79 5.53 -8.32
C PRO A 437 -0.19 4.88 -9.31
N THR A 438 0.24 3.93 -10.13
CA THR A 438 -0.56 3.45 -11.27
C THR A 438 -1.85 2.72 -10.88
N SER A 439 -1.87 2.07 -9.71
CA SER A 439 -3.06 1.41 -9.19
C SER A 439 -2.97 1.20 -7.69
N VAL A 440 -4.13 1.17 -7.04
CA VAL A 440 -4.28 0.80 -5.63
C VAL A 440 -5.40 -0.24 -5.54
N THR A 441 -5.12 -1.38 -4.92
CA THR A 441 -6.11 -2.41 -4.58
C THR A 441 -6.25 -2.53 -3.08
N VAL A 442 -7.44 -2.93 -2.64
CA VAL A 442 -7.77 -3.11 -1.23
C VAL A 442 -8.31 -4.54 -1.02
N GLY A 443 -7.76 -5.24 -0.03
CA GLY A 443 -8.19 -6.57 0.35
C GLY A 443 -9.34 -6.52 1.37
N ASP A 444 -9.77 -7.69 1.84
CA ASP A 444 -10.84 -7.82 2.83
C ASP A 444 -10.44 -7.20 4.18
N SER A 445 -11.44 -6.71 4.91
CA SER A 445 -11.27 -6.25 6.28
C SER A 445 -11.14 -7.44 7.22
N VAL A 446 -10.16 -7.39 8.11
CA VAL A 446 -9.93 -8.44 9.12
C VAL A 446 -10.19 -7.86 10.49
N HIS A 447 -11.01 -8.51 11.33
CA HIS A 447 -11.21 -8.08 12.71
C HIS A 447 -9.90 -8.21 13.50
N VAL A 448 -9.55 -7.18 14.28
CA VAL A 448 -8.31 -7.19 15.10
C VAL A 448 -8.63 -7.27 16.59
N SER A 449 -9.37 -6.27 17.10
CA SER A 449 -9.75 -6.20 18.52
C SER A 449 -10.80 -5.14 18.77
N GLY A 450 -11.79 -5.40 19.63
CA GLY A 450 -12.86 -4.42 19.88
C GLY A 450 -13.61 -4.10 18.59
N ASN A 451 -13.66 -2.82 18.20
CA ASN A 451 -14.19 -2.38 16.91
C ASN A 451 -13.07 -2.03 15.90
N THR A 452 -11.83 -2.43 16.16
CA THR A 452 -10.70 -2.17 15.27
C THR A 452 -10.59 -3.28 14.21
N TYR A 453 -10.52 -2.85 12.95
CA TYR A 453 -10.35 -3.71 11.78
C TYR A 453 -9.06 -3.34 11.05
N SER A 454 -8.42 -4.34 10.44
CA SER A 454 -7.24 -4.21 9.59
C SER A 454 -7.63 -4.30 8.13
N PHE A 455 -7.22 -3.31 7.34
CA PHE A 455 -7.52 -3.22 5.91
C PHE A 455 -6.23 -3.34 5.12
N SER A 456 -6.08 -4.45 4.39
CA SER A 456 -4.91 -4.68 3.54
C SER A 456 -4.99 -3.87 2.26
N TYR A 457 -3.84 -3.41 1.77
CA TYR A 457 -3.75 -2.67 0.52
C TYR A 457 -2.49 -3.02 -0.26
N THR A 458 -2.57 -2.85 -1.58
CA THR A 458 -1.42 -2.91 -2.49
C THR A 458 -1.44 -1.70 -3.42
N ALA A 459 -0.36 -0.95 -3.45
CA ALA A 459 -0.10 0.18 -4.34
C ALA A 459 1.03 -0.19 -5.31
N LEU A 460 0.83 0.05 -6.61
CA LEU A 460 1.80 -0.28 -7.66
C LEU A 460 2.35 0.99 -8.34
N ASP A 461 3.65 1.00 -8.60
CA ASP A 461 4.32 2.01 -9.42
C ASP A 461 4.51 1.50 -10.85
N SER A 462 4.48 2.43 -11.82
CA SER A 462 4.99 2.23 -13.16
C SER A 462 6.51 1.97 -13.20
N ALA A 463 7.27 2.46 -12.22
CA ALA A 463 8.71 2.32 -12.12
C ALA A 463 9.11 1.55 -10.84
N ALA A 464 9.64 0.34 -10.99
CA ALA A 464 10.07 -0.50 -9.87
C ALA A 464 11.24 0.15 -9.08
N GLY A 465 10.95 0.93 -8.02
CA GLY A 465 12.03 1.48 -7.21
C GLY A 465 11.65 2.20 -5.92
N ASP A 466 10.80 3.22 -5.97
CA ASP A 466 10.39 4.00 -4.78
C ASP A 466 9.17 4.84 -5.16
N LEU A 467 8.00 4.50 -4.61
CA LEU A 467 6.73 5.16 -4.92
C LEU A 467 6.71 6.65 -4.50
N GLY A 468 7.69 7.11 -3.69
CA GLY A 468 7.72 8.49 -3.21
C GLY A 468 6.48 8.88 -2.40
N LEU A 469 5.84 7.89 -1.75
CA LEU A 469 4.57 8.07 -1.04
C LEU A 469 4.72 9.10 0.09
N ALA A 470 3.77 10.03 0.14
CA ALA A 470 3.60 10.96 1.24
C ALA A 470 2.65 10.39 2.30
N ARG A 471 1.52 9.80 1.87
CA ARG A 471 0.44 9.40 2.79
C ARG A 471 -0.48 8.36 2.17
N ILE A 472 -1.20 7.63 3.02
CA ILE A 472 -2.31 6.75 2.66
C ILE A 472 -3.52 7.15 3.47
N ASP A 473 -4.64 7.45 2.80
CA ASP A 473 -5.90 7.84 3.41
C ASP A 473 -6.88 6.67 3.40
N PHE A 474 -7.61 6.53 4.49
CA PHE A 474 -8.72 5.60 4.64
C PHE A 474 -10.04 6.36 4.59
N LEU A 475 -10.94 5.91 3.72
CA LEU A 475 -12.24 6.52 3.51
C LEU A 475 -13.34 5.50 3.77
N VAL A 476 -14.42 5.96 4.41
CA VAL A 476 -15.66 5.18 4.64
C VAL A 476 -16.84 5.98 4.09
N ASP A 477 -17.67 5.36 3.27
CA ASP A 477 -18.76 6.01 2.52
C ASP A 477 -18.30 7.24 1.71
N GLY A 478 -17.03 7.22 1.28
CA GLY A 478 -16.38 8.35 0.59
C GLY A 478 -15.90 9.47 1.51
N GLU A 479 -16.15 9.41 2.81
CA GLU A 479 -15.64 10.38 3.79
C GLU A 479 -14.28 9.96 4.33
N PHE A 480 -13.38 10.92 4.53
CA PHE A 480 -12.06 10.69 5.11
C PHE A 480 -12.16 10.41 6.62
N VAL A 481 -11.68 9.23 7.03
CA VAL A 481 -11.74 8.76 8.43
C VAL A 481 -10.37 8.80 9.11
N GLY A 482 -9.30 8.75 8.33
CA GLY A 482 -7.94 8.92 8.84
C GLY A 482 -6.88 8.55 7.82
N TYR A 483 -5.62 8.71 8.20
CA TYR A 483 -4.48 8.47 7.34
C TYR A 483 -3.33 7.72 8.01
N SER A 484 -2.40 7.18 7.22
CA SER A 484 -1.09 6.71 7.66
C SER A 484 0.01 7.36 6.82
N ASN A 485 1.08 7.81 7.47
CA ASN A 485 2.29 8.34 6.81
C ASN A 485 3.59 7.73 7.37
N ALA A 486 3.49 6.79 8.33
CA ALA A 486 4.64 6.09 8.88
C ALA A 486 4.98 4.89 7.99
N SER A 487 6.27 4.62 7.78
CA SER A 487 6.79 3.39 7.15
C SER A 487 5.98 2.89 5.95
N LEU A 488 5.66 3.80 5.02
CA LEU A 488 4.84 3.52 3.86
C LEU A 488 5.49 2.46 2.97
N LYS A 489 4.70 1.46 2.59
CA LYS A 489 5.11 0.35 1.73
C LYS A 489 4.10 0.18 0.61
N ALA A 490 4.58 -0.38 -0.51
CA ALA A 490 3.73 -0.80 -1.61
C ALA A 490 2.65 -1.80 -1.18
N VAL A 491 2.94 -2.68 -0.21
CA VAL A 491 1.95 -3.59 0.38
C VAL A 491 1.92 -3.37 1.89
N GLY A 492 0.73 -3.20 2.45
CA GLY A 492 0.58 -2.92 3.88
C GLY A 492 -0.82 -3.16 4.41
N ASN A 493 -1.00 -2.85 5.69
CA ASN A 493 -2.26 -2.93 6.40
C ASN A 493 -2.51 -1.63 7.18
N LEU A 494 -3.76 -1.21 7.22
CA LEU A 494 -4.23 -0.07 8.00
C LEU A 494 -5.17 -0.56 9.11
N GLU A 495 -4.81 -0.36 10.37
CA GLU A 495 -5.71 -0.62 11.51
C GLU A 495 -6.59 0.61 11.75
N VAL A 496 -7.92 0.48 11.59
CA VAL A 496 -8.92 1.55 11.75
C VAL A 496 -9.92 1.16 12.84
N ASP A 497 -10.26 2.08 13.74
CA ASP A 497 -11.39 1.92 14.66
C ASP A 497 -12.70 2.22 13.93
N MET A 498 -13.56 1.21 13.77
CA MET A 498 -14.81 1.28 13.04
C MET A 498 -16.02 1.49 13.95
N THR A 499 -15.83 1.94 15.20
CA THR A 499 -16.91 2.09 16.21
C THR A 499 -18.15 2.81 15.68
N ASP A 500 -17.97 3.88 14.91
CA ASP A 500 -19.09 4.68 14.39
C ASP A 500 -19.79 4.04 13.17
N TYR A 501 -19.26 2.94 12.65
CA TYR A 501 -19.67 2.26 11.42
C TYR A 501 -20.18 0.82 11.66
N MET A 502 -20.48 0.43 12.91
CA MET A 502 -20.92 -0.94 13.22
C MET A 502 -22.41 -1.21 13.00
N THR A 503 -23.22 -0.18 12.69
CA THR A 503 -24.70 -0.32 12.72
C THR A 503 -25.32 -0.59 11.34
N TYR A 504 -24.66 -0.21 10.27
CA TYR A 504 -25.15 -0.31 8.90
C TYR A 504 -24.08 -0.88 7.97
N SER A 505 -24.47 -1.32 6.78
CA SER A 505 -23.50 -1.64 5.74
C SER A 505 -22.85 -0.34 5.28
N HIS A 506 -21.53 -0.33 5.24
CA HIS A 506 -20.73 0.79 4.77
C HIS A 506 -19.86 0.33 3.61
N THR A 507 -19.30 1.28 2.90
CA THR A 507 -18.23 1.00 1.93
C THR A 507 -16.95 1.65 2.38
N TYR A 508 -15.81 1.10 1.95
CA TYR A 508 -14.50 1.69 2.24
C TYR A 508 -13.60 1.72 1.01
N ARG A 509 -12.65 2.66 1.05
CA ARG A 509 -11.64 2.90 0.01
C ARG A 509 -10.32 3.32 0.65
N ILE A 510 -9.24 3.10 -0.09
CA ILE A 510 -7.90 3.58 0.27
C ILE A 510 -7.39 4.50 -0.83
N ALA A 511 -6.98 5.71 -0.46
CA ALA A 511 -6.27 6.63 -1.33
C ALA A 511 -4.78 6.61 -0.99
N VAL A 512 -3.93 6.61 -2.01
CA VAL A 512 -2.48 6.64 -1.86
C VAL A 512 -1.95 7.90 -2.52
N TRP A 513 -1.13 8.63 -1.78
CA TRP A 513 -0.66 9.96 -2.12
C TRP A 513 0.85 10.00 -2.24
N ASP A 514 1.35 10.75 -3.22
CA ASP A 514 2.76 11.12 -3.31
C ASP A 514 3.00 12.56 -2.83
N ASN A 515 4.26 12.99 -2.86
CA ASN A 515 4.67 14.34 -2.48
C ASN A 515 4.28 15.43 -3.49
N ALA A 516 3.63 15.07 -4.61
CA ALA A 516 3.11 16.00 -5.61
C ALA A 516 1.59 16.23 -5.45
N PHE A 517 0.95 15.69 -4.40
CA PHE A 517 -0.51 15.52 -4.29
C PHE A 517 -1.14 14.70 -5.42
N ASN A 518 -0.37 13.88 -6.15
CA ASN A 518 -0.99 12.87 -6.98
C ASN A 518 -1.63 11.82 -6.08
N CYS A 519 -2.89 11.49 -6.37
CA CYS A 519 -3.68 10.55 -5.59
C CYS A 519 -4.21 9.44 -6.50
N THR A 520 -4.06 8.20 -6.05
CA THR A 520 -4.73 7.05 -6.66
C THR A 520 -5.63 6.39 -5.63
N LEU A 521 -6.89 6.22 -6.01
CA LEU A 521 -7.94 5.72 -5.13
C LEU A 521 -8.33 4.30 -5.53
N SER A 522 -8.45 3.41 -4.54
CA SER A 522 -8.87 2.03 -4.77
C SER A 522 -10.30 1.95 -5.31
N SER A 523 -10.66 0.78 -5.83
CA SER A 523 -12.08 0.42 -5.96
C SER A 523 -12.76 0.43 -4.59
N GLU A 524 -14.06 0.67 -4.61
CA GLU A 524 -14.93 0.60 -3.44
C GLU A 524 -15.17 -0.86 -3.03
N LYS A 525 -15.20 -1.12 -1.72
CA LYS A 525 -15.43 -2.44 -1.16
C LYS A 525 -16.41 -2.36 0.02
N ASP A 526 -17.25 -3.36 0.17
CA ASP A 526 -18.25 -3.41 1.25
C ASP A 526 -17.56 -3.75 2.58
N PHE A 527 -17.90 -3.00 3.62
CA PHE A 527 -17.59 -3.32 5.00
C PHE A 527 -18.81 -3.99 5.64
N ALA A 528 -18.59 -5.15 6.25
CA ALA A 528 -19.57 -5.87 7.05
C ALA A 528 -18.97 -6.25 8.40
N GLU A 529 -19.81 -6.30 9.44
CA GLU A 529 -19.43 -6.82 10.75
C GLU A 529 -19.03 -8.30 10.63
N ASP A 530 -17.97 -8.67 11.33
CA ASP A 530 -17.42 -10.02 11.31
C ASP A 530 -18.16 -10.95 12.28
N ASP A 531 -18.42 -12.18 11.86
CA ASP A 531 -19.20 -13.15 12.64
C ASP A 531 -18.33 -13.86 13.68
N VAL A 532 -18.79 -13.96 14.93
CA VAL A 532 -18.14 -14.78 15.97
C VAL A 532 -18.39 -16.26 15.70
N VAL A 533 -17.31 -17.03 15.55
CA VAL A 533 -17.33 -18.47 15.32
C VAL A 533 -17.26 -19.20 16.66
N THR A 534 -18.14 -20.19 16.83
CA THR A 534 -18.15 -21.08 17.99
C THR A 534 -17.79 -22.50 17.56
N PHE A 535 -16.85 -23.12 18.27
CA PHE A 535 -16.45 -24.50 18.03
C PHE A 535 -17.18 -25.43 19.01
N ALA A 536 -17.75 -26.52 18.51
CA ALA A 536 -18.41 -27.50 19.37
C ALA A 536 -17.42 -28.34 20.18
N ASP A 537 -16.22 -28.53 19.62
CA ASP A 537 -15.12 -29.29 20.19
C ASP A 537 -14.03 -28.34 20.72
N ALA A 538 -13.67 -28.49 21.99
CA ALA A 538 -12.69 -27.62 22.64
C ALA A 538 -11.25 -27.92 22.21
N ASN A 539 -10.95 -29.15 21.75
CA ASN A 539 -9.64 -29.52 21.23
C ASN A 539 -9.45 -28.92 19.83
N LEU A 540 -10.50 -28.96 18.98
CA LEU A 540 -10.47 -28.26 17.69
C LEU A 540 -10.30 -26.74 17.89
N GLU A 541 -11.04 -26.14 18.81
CA GLU A 541 -10.85 -24.72 19.16
C GLU A 541 -9.40 -24.44 19.60
N ALA A 542 -8.81 -25.32 20.42
CA ALA A 542 -7.45 -25.15 20.91
C ALA A 542 -6.43 -25.20 19.76
N VAL A 543 -6.56 -26.14 18.83
CA VAL A 543 -5.69 -26.24 17.64
C VAL A 543 -5.82 -25.00 16.76
N ILE A 544 -7.06 -24.55 16.48
CA ILE A 544 -7.32 -23.33 15.73
C ILE A 544 -6.67 -22.11 16.40
N ARG A 545 -6.83 -21.96 17.72
CA ARG A 545 -6.22 -20.85 18.47
C ARG A 545 -4.71 -20.82 18.37
N VAL A 546 -4.06 -21.99 18.31
CA VAL A 546 -2.61 -22.07 18.07
C VAL A 546 -2.30 -21.62 16.65
N ALA A 547 -3.02 -22.14 15.65
CA ALA A 547 -2.81 -21.83 14.25
C ALA A 547 -2.96 -20.33 13.92
N ILE A 548 -3.98 -19.67 14.49
CA ILE A 548 -4.20 -18.22 14.29
C ILE A 548 -3.48 -17.34 15.33
N THR A 549 -2.66 -17.93 16.21
CA THR A 549 -1.92 -17.23 17.28
C THR A 549 -2.80 -16.41 18.25
N LYS A 550 -4.00 -16.92 18.59
CA LYS A 550 -5.01 -16.22 19.41
C LYS A 550 -5.45 -17.03 20.65
N PRO A 551 -4.72 -16.95 21.77
CA PRO A 551 -4.96 -17.81 22.93
C PRO A 551 -6.24 -17.49 23.73
N THR A 552 -6.82 -16.30 23.57
CA THR A 552 -8.00 -15.85 24.34
C THR A 552 -8.90 -14.94 23.50
N GLY A 553 -10.18 -14.84 23.89
CA GLY A 553 -11.17 -13.97 23.24
C GLY A 553 -11.96 -14.67 22.14
N ASP A 554 -12.98 -13.99 21.63
CA ASP A 554 -13.83 -14.49 20.55
C ASP A 554 -13.00 -14.69 19.28
N ILE A 555 -13.28 -15.76 18.53
CA ILE A 555 -12.69 -16.03 17.21
C ILE A 555 -13.70 -15.58 16.17
N TYR A 556 -13.26 -14.84 15.16
CA TYR A 556 -14.13 -14.33 14.11
C TYR A 556 -13.87 -15.02 12.77
N ALA A 557 -14.88 -15.06 11.90
CA ALA A 557 -14.81 -15.76 10.63
C ALA A 557 -13.68 -15.24 9.72
N SER A 558 -13.46 -13.92 9.68
CA SER A 558 -12.37 -13.35 8.87
C SER A 558 -10.96 -13.79 9.33
N GLU A 559 -10.80 -14.13 10.61
CA GLU A 559 -9.52 -14.63 11.15
C GLU A 559 -9.20 -16.05 10.68
N LEU A 560 -10.24 -16.83 10.30
CA LEU A 560 -10.13 -18.21 9.86
C LEU A 560 -9.98 -18.32 8.34
N ALA A 561 -10.53 -17.37 7.59
CA ALA A 561 -10.53 -17.39 6.13
C ALA A 561 -9.11 -17.39 5.52
N GLY A 562 -8.11 -16.84 6.24
CA GLY A 562 -6.71 -16.80 5.80
C GLY A 562 -5.88 -18.04 6.15
N LEU A 563 -6.44 -19.01 6.87
CA LEU A 563 -5.74 -20.24 7.25
C LEU A 563 -5.68 -21.20 6.07
N THR A 564 -4.47 -21.56 5.62
CA THR A 564 -4.26 -22.44 4.45
C THR A 564 -3.86 -23.87 4.80
N GLU A 565 -3.30 -24.07 5.99
CA GLU A 565 -2.81 -25.37 6.46
C GLU A 565 -3.21 -25.55 7.93
N LEU A 566 -3.63 -26.76 8.31
CA LEU A 566 -3.95 -27.10 9.70
C LEU A 566 -3.54 -28.53 10.04
N ASP A 567 -2.55 -28.67 10.93
CA ASP A 567 -2.18 -29.94 11.57
C ASP A 567 -2.93 -30.08 12.89
N ALA A 568 -3.84 -31.06 12.94
CA ALA A 568 -4.71 -31.35 14.06
C ALA A 568 -4.66 -32.85 14.44
N ARG A 569 -3.52 -33.50 14.19
CA ARG A 569 -3.31 -34.92 14.51
C ARG A 569 -3.33 -35.22 15.99
N ASP A 570 -3.76 -36.45 16.33
CA ASP A 570 -3.70 -37.00 17.70
C ASP A 570 -4.19 -36.00 18.76
N SER A 571 -5.29 -35.32 18.45
CA SER A 571 -5.80 -34.17 19.21
C SER A 571 -7.10 -34.47 19.96
N ASP A 572 -7.56 -35.72 19.96
CA ASP A 572 -8.81 -36.16 20.59
C ASP A 572 -10.03 -35.33 20.14
N ILE A 573 -10.09 -35.00 18.84
CA ILE A 573 -11.18 -34.22 18.23
C ILE A 573 -12.34 -35.16 17.88
N GLY A 574 -13.53 -34.85 18.35
CA GLY A 574 -14.76 -35.59 18.05
C GLY A 574 -15.78 -34.84 17.19
N SER A 575 -15.67 -33.51 17.07
CA SER A 575 -16.56 -32.70 16.23
C SER A 575 -15.79 -31.64 15.43
N LEU A 576 -16.10 -31.56 14.14
CA LEU A 576 -15.53 -30.58 13.21
C LEU A 576 -16.32 -29.27 13.12
N SER A 577 -17.39 -29.10 13.91
CA SER A 577 -18.22 -27.89 13.83
C SER A 577 -17.40 -26.64 14.20
N GLY A 578 -17.43 -25.64 13.31
CA GLY A 578 -16.62 -24.43 13.32
C GLY A 578 -15.54 -24.42 12.23
N ILE A 579 -15.14 -25.58 11.70
CA ILE A 579 -14.11 -25.66 10.64
C ILE A 579 -14.61 -25.16 9.28
N GLU A 580 -15.93 -25.12 9.06
CA GLU A 580 -16.55 -24.67 7.81
C GLU A 580 -16.23 -23.20 7.45
N TYR A 581 -15.73 -22.43 8.42
CA TYR A 581 -15.28 -21.04 8.28
C TYR A 581 -13.80 -20.92 7.84
N CYS A 582 -13.02 -22.01 7.88
CA CYS A 582 -11.63 -22.06 7.44
C CYS A 582 -11.53 -22.24 5.91
N THR A 583 -12.23 -21.39 5.14
CA THR A 583 -12.43 -21.55 3.69
C THR A 583 -11.15 -21.47 2.86
N GLY A 584 -10.06 -20.98 3.45
CA GLY A 584 -8.74 -20.91 2.81
C GLY A 584 -7.94 -22.22 2.86
N LEU A 585 -8.39 -23.24 3.60
CA LEU A 585 -7.63 -24.47 3.80
C LEU A 585 -7.39 -25.22 2.47
N ALA A 586 -6.14 -25.56 2.25
CA ALA A 586 -5.64 -26.39 1.16
C ALA A 586 -5.08 -27.73 1.69
N ASP A 587 -4.46 -27.71 2.86
CA ASP A 587 -3.93 -28.90 3.54
C ASP A 587 -4.55 -29.05 4.93
N LEU A 588 -5.15 -30.21 5.20
CA LEU A 588 -5.81 -30.51 6.47
C LEU A 588 -5.47 -31.92 6.94
N ASP A 589 -4.74 -31.99 8.05
CA ASP A 589 -4.33 -33.24 8.68
C ASP A 589 -5.13 -33.48 9.98
N LEU A 590 -6.00 -34.47 9.95
CA LEU A 590 -6.91 -34.88 11.03
C LEU A 590 -6.68 -36.33 11.45
N ASP A 591 -5.50 -36.89 11.17
CA ASP A 591 -5.10 -38.25 11.52
C ASP A 591 -5.24 -38.50 13.05
N SER A 592 -5.66 -39.72 13.40
CA SER A 592 -5.72 -40.22 14.77
C SER A 592 -6.63 -39.42 15.70
N ASN A 593 -7.88 -39.24 15.30
CA ASN A 593 -8.91 -38.56 16.09
C ASN A 593 -10.14 -39.45 16.33
N ALA A 594 -11.22 -38.88 16.87
CA ALA A 594 -12.48 -39.57 17.13
C ALA A 594 -13.63 -39.05 16.25
N ILE A 595 -13.31 -38.63 15.02
CA ILE A 595 -14.25 -37.96 14.12
C ILE A 595 -15.23 -38.99 13.54
N ILE A 596 -16.52 -38.66 13.56
CA ILE A 596 -17.60 -39.46 12.98
C ILE A 596 -18.28 -38.72 11.82
N ASP A 597 -18.47 -37.40 11.96
CA ASP A 597 -19.21 -36.55 11.03
C ASP A 597 -18.26 -35.56 10.34
N VAL A 598 -18.10 -35.75 9.02
CA VAL A 598 -17.29 -34.88 8.15
C VAL A 598 -18.14 -33.85 7.38
N SER A 599 -19.42 -33.69 7.71
CA SER A 599 -20.29 -32.70 7.06
C SER A 599 -19.80 -31.25 7.10
N PRO A 600 -19.09 -30.79 8.16
CA PRO A 600 -18.51 -29.45 8.17
C PRO A 600 -17.44 -29.20 7.09
N LEU A 601 -16.86 -30.24 6.48
CA LEU A 601 -15.83 -30.09 5.45
C LEU A 601 -16.38 -29.71 4.08
N ASN A 602 -17.70 -29.81 3.84
CA ASN A 602 -18.28 -29.71 2.49
C ASN A 602 -18.13 -28.33 1.81
N THR A 603 -17.81 -27.27 2.55
CA THR A 603 -17.56 -25.91 2.03
C THR A 603 -16.09 -25.65 1.72
N LEU A 604 -15.18 -26.52 2.14
CA LEU A 604 -13.72 -26.33 2.05
C LEU A 604 -13.18 -26.75 0.68
N VAL A 605 -13.76 -26.17 -0.38
CA VAL A 605 -13.51 -26.54 -1.78
C VAL A 605 -12.07 -26.32 -2.25
N ASN A 606 -11.25 -25.58 -1.47
CA ASN A 606 -9.84 -25.35 -1.78
C ASN A 606 -8.91 -26.48 -1.29
N LEU A 607 -9.43 -27.47 -0.55
CA LEU A 607 -8.65 -28.61 -0.08
C LEU A 607 -8.07 -29.40 -1.26
N THR A 608 -6.74 -29.59 -1.22
CA THR A 608 -5.97 -30.45 -2.12
C THR A 608 -5.48 -31.70 -1.40
N THR A 609 -5.18 -31.58 -0.10
CA THR A 609 -4.71 -32.68 0.74
C THR A 609 -5.60 -32.80 1.97
N LEU A 610 -6.11 -34.01 2.22
CA LEU A 610 -6.94 -34.31 3.38
C LEU A 610 -6.55 -35.66 3.98
N ASP A 611 -6.02 -35.63 5.20
CA ASP A 611 -5.74 -36.84 5.97
C ASP A 611 -6.78 -37.05 7.06
N LEU A 612 -7.49 -38.17 6.99
CA LEU A 612 -8.49 -38.62 7.95
C LEU A 612 -8.18 -40.04 8.45
N TYR A 613 -6.90 -40.45 8.37
CA TYR A 613 -6.42 -41.73 8.88
C TYR A 613 -6.85 -41.97 10.33
N PHE A 614 -7.18 -43.22 10.66
CA PHE A 614 -7.46 -43.65 12.03
C PHE A 614 -8.54 -42.81 12.74
N ASN A 615 -9.77 -42.86 12.21
CA ASN A 615 -10.95 -42.18 12.74
C ASN A 615 -12.15 -43.14 12.86
N GLN A 616 -13.37 -42.62 13.02
CA GLN A 616 -14.60 -43.41 13.17
C GLN A 616 -15.64 -43.04 12.10
N ILE A 617 -15.17 -42.68 10.91
CA ILE A 617 -15.99 -42.18 9.81
C ILE A 617 -16.66 -43.36 9.11
N ALA A 618 -17.97 -43.24 8.86
CA ALA A 618 -18.73 -44.21 8.08
C ALA A 618 -19.39 -43.59 6.84
N ASP A 619 -19.70 -42.29 6.88
CA ASP A 619 -20.33 -41.55 5.79
C ASP A 619 -19.38 -40.47 5.25
N ILE A 620 -18.86 -40.70 4.06
CA ILE A 620 -18.02 -39.74 3.32
C ILE A 620 -18.81 -38.95 2.26
N GLY A 621 -20.14 -39.06 2.24
CA GLY A 621 -21.02 -38.30 1.34
C GLY A 621 -20.71 -36.80 1.27
N PRO A 622 -20.42 -36.11 2.39
CA PRO A 622 -20.08 -34.70 2.37
C PRO A 622 -18.83 -34.31 1.58
N LEU A 623 -17.92 -35.26 1.31
CA LEU A 623 -16.67 -34.99 0.59
C LEU A 623 -16.87 -34.87 -0.94
N SER A 624 -18.05 -35.23 -1.47
CA SER A 624 -18.26 -35.33 -2.93
C SER A 624 -18.08 -34.02 -3.72
N GLY A 625 -18.09 -32.88 -3.03
CA GLY A 625 -17.91 -31.55 -3.63
C GLY A 625 -16.48 -31.01 -3.60
N LEU A 626 -15.54 -31.73 -2.98
CA LEU A 626 -14.15 -31.31 -2.79
C LEU A 626 -13.29 -31.72 -3.99
N THR A 627 -13.66 -31.25 -5.17
CA THR A 627 -13.14 -31.76 -6.46
C THR A 627 -11.66 -31.47 -6.69
N ASN A 628 -11.06 -30.55 -5.92
CA ASN A 628 -9.64 -30.22 -6.00
C ASN A 628 -8.74 -31.15 -5.17
N LEU A 629 -9.32 -32.14 -4.45
CA LEU A 629 -8.54 -33.12 -3.68
C LEU A 629 -7.67 -33.96 -4.62
N SER A 630 -6.36 -33.91 -4.41
CA SER A 630 -5.37 -34.77 -5.07
C SER A 630 -4.94 -35.93 -4.19
N VAL A 631 -4.85 -35.69 -2.87
CA VAL A 631 -4.45 -36.70 -1.88
C VAL A 631 -5.55 -36.84 -0.84
N LEU A 632 -6.07 -38.07 -0.69
CA LEU A 632 -7.08 -38.40 0.31
C LEU A 632 -6.74 -39.67 1.06
N SER A 633 -6.50 -39.53 2.36
CA SER A 633 -6.29 -40.65 3.27
C SER A 633 -7.53 -40.87 4.14
N LEU A 634 -8.10 -42.07 4.04
CA LEU A 634 -9.32 -42.53 4.74
C LEU A 634 -9.12 -43.91 5.37
N SER A 635 -7.88 -44.40 5.45
CA SER A 635 -7.58 -45.73 6.01
C SER A 635 -7.93 -45.82 7.50
N ASP A 636 -8.16 -47.03 8.01
CA ASP A 636 -8.55 -47.29 9.40
C ASP A 636 -9.81 -46.50 9.83
N ASN A 637 -10.90 -46.70 9.10
CA ASN A 637 -12.22 -46.12 9.38
C ASN A 637 -13.32 -47.20 9.30
N ALA A 638 -14.60 -46.80 9.25
CA ALA A 638 -15.75 -47.70 9.18
C ALA A 638 -16.56 -47.49 7.87
N ILE A 639 -15.88 -47.17 6.77
CA ILE A 639 -16.50 -46.80 5.50
C ILE A 639 -16.91 -48.05 4.74
N SER A 640 -18.18 -48.12 4.33
CA SER A 640 -18.68 -49.22 3.47
C SER A 640 -19.10 -48.76 2.08
N ALA A 641 -19.39 -47.47 1.90
CA ALA A 641 -19.92 -46.91 0.66
C ALA A 641 -19.05 -45.73 0.20
N ILE A 642 -18.52 -45.83 -1.01
CA ILE A 642 -17.57 -44.85 -1.57
C ILE A 642 -18.10 -44.08 -2.77
N SER A 643 -19.43 -43.97 -2.93
CA SER A 643 -20.04 -43.24 -4.05
C SER A 643 -19.67 -41.75 -4.10
N ALA A 644 -19.25 -41.16 -2.98
CA ALA A 644 -18.78 -39.78 -2.93
C ALA A 644 -17.51 -39.55 -3.77
N LEU A 645 -16.71 -40.61 -3.99
CA LEU A 645 -15.42 -40.52 -4.67
C LEU A 645 -15.55 -40.49 -6.20
N SER A 646 -16.71 -40.80 -6.79
CA SER A 646 -16.85 -40.89 -8.25
C SER A 646 -16.64 -39.56 -8.98
N GLY A 647 -16.80 -38.43 -8.29
CA GLY A 647 -16.68 -37.08 -8.84
C GLY A 647 -15.41 -36.33 -8.43
N LEU A 648 -14.51 -36.96 -7.68
CA LEU A 648 -13.24 -36.36 -7.25
C LEU A 648 -12.18 -36.68 -8.30
N THR A 649 -12.18 -35.90 -9.38
CA THR A 649 -11.41 -36.22 -10.60
C THR A 649 -9.93 -35.85 -10.50
N ASP A 650 -9.54 -35.06 -9.51
CA ASP A 650 -8.15 -34.63 -9.36
C ASP A 650 -7.35 -35.57 -8.42
N LEU A 651 -7.99 -36.63 -7.91
CA LEU A 651 -7.36 -37.62 -7.04
C LEU A 651 -6.26 -38.38 -7.77
N THR A 652 -5.03 -38.23 -7.29
CA THR A 652 -3.86 -39.01 -7.70
C THR A 652 -3.51 -40.08 -6.67
N GLU A 653 -3.88 -39.85 -5.40
CA GLU A 653 -3.62 -40.77 -4.30
C GLU A 653 -4.85 -40.96 -3.41
N LEU A 654 -5.22 -42.23 -3.23
CA LEU A 654 -6.38 -42.61 -2.44
C LEU A 654 -6.05 -43.81 -1.55
N PHE A 655 -6.04 -43.56 -0.24
CA PHE A 655 -5.80 -44.60 0.77
C PHE A 655 -7.11 -44.95 1.47
N LEU A 656 -7.55 -46.20 1.34
CA LEU A 656 -8.82 -46.72 1.85
C LEU A 656 -8.63 -48.01 2.66
N SER A 657 -7.41 -48.31 3.10
CA SER A 657 -7.09 -49.55 3.81
C SER A 657 -7.93 -49.71 5.08
N ASP A 658 -8.16 -50.96 5.50
CA ASP A 658 -8.79 -51.30 6.77
C ASP A 658 -10.14 -50.58 6.99
N ASN A 659 -11.03 -50.77 6.02
CA ASN A 659 -12.42 -50.29 6.03
C ASN A 659 -13.40 -51.46 5.77
N GLU A 660 -14.69 -51.15 5.58
CA GLU A 660 -15.75 -52.14 5.32
C GLU A 660 -16.22 -52.14 3.84
N ILE A 661 -15.34 -51.78 2.90
CA ILE A 661 -15.68 -51.59 1.49
C ILE A 661 -15.83 -52.94 0.78
N THR A 662 -16.95 -53.13 0.10
CA THR A 662 -17.20 -54.34 -0.71
C THR A 662 -17.29 -54.05 -2.22
N ASP A 663 -17.69 -52.82 -2.58
CA ASP A 663 -17.98 -52.38 -3.95
C ASP A 663 -17.11 -51.17 -4.28
N ILE A 664 -16.29 -51.29 -5.32
CA ILE A 664 -15.40 -50.24 -5.80
C ILE A 664 -15.78 -49.70 -7.18
N SER A 665 -16.96 -50.05 -7.68
CA SER A 665 -17.47 -49.51 -8.94
C SER A 665 -17.48 -47.97 -9.01
N PRO A 666 -17.64 -47.20 -7.92
CA PRO A 666 -17.47 -45.75 -7.97
C PRO A 666 -16.09 -45.30 -8.46
N LEU A 667 -15.03 -46.05 -8.13
CA LEU A 667 -13.66 -45.75 -8.58
C LEU A 667 -13.50 -46.02 -10.08
N VAL A 668 -14.13 -47.09 -10.58
CA VAL A 668 -14.15 -47.41 -12.02
C VAL A 668 -14.88 -46.32 -12.81
N THR A 669 -15.97 -45.77 -12.25
CA THR A 669 -16.72 -44.69 -12.89
C THR A 669 -16.09 -43.31 -12.72
N ASN A 670 -15.09 -43.17 -11.85
CA ASN A 670 -14.32 -41.93 -11.73
C ASN A 670 -13.47 -41.79 -13.01
N GLU A 671 -13.71 -40.71 -13.75
CA GLU A 671 -13.03 -40.40 -15.02
C GLU A 671 -11.63 -39.78 -14.81
N GLY A 672 -11.31 -39.36 -13.59
CA GLY A 672 -10.04 -38.73 -13.22
C GLY A 672 -8.96 -39.71 -12.76
N ILE A 673 -9.35 -40.79 -12.06
CA ILE A 673 -8.41 -41.85 -11.66
C ILE A 673 -7.94 -42.60 -12.91
N ASP A 674 -6.68 -42.44 -13.31
CA ASP A 674 -6.09 -42.94 -14.56
C ASP A 674 -4.61 -43.37 -14.38
N SER A 675 -3.90 -43.57 -15.49
CA SER A 675 -2.51 -44.01 -15.51
C SER A 675 -1.58 -43.17 -14.63
N GLY A 676 -0.96 -43.81 -13.64
CA GLY A 676 -0.02 -43.19 -12.70
C GLY A 676 -0.58 -42.96 -11.30
N ASP A 677 -1.89 -43.10 -11.13
CA ASP A 677 -2.56 -42.90 -9.84
C ASP A 677 -2.47 -44.12 -8.93
N VAL A 678 -2.65 -43.90 -7.63
CA VAL A 678 -2.45 -44.89 -6.57
C VAL A 678 -3.75 -45.07 -5.77
N VAL A 679 -4.21 -46.31 -5.69
CA VAL A 679 -5.39 -46.71 -4.90
C VAL A 679 -5.03 -47.87 -3.98
N VAL A 680 -5.09 -47.65 -2.67
CA VAL A 680 -4.78 -48.68 -1.66
C VAL A 680 -6.07 -49.12 -0.95
N LEU A 681 -6.39 -50.41 -1.04
CA LEU A 681 -7.64 -51.05 -0.61
C LEU A 681 -7.42 -52.22 0.36
N MET A 682 -6.21 -52.43 0.86
CA MET A 682 -5.85 -53.53 1.75
C MET A 682 -6.79 -53.65 2.96
N GLY A 683 -7.11 -54.86 3.41
CA GLY A 683 -7.92 -55.06 4.62
C GLY A 683 -9.41 -54.78 4.44
N ASN A 684 -9.88 -54.61 3.20
CA ASN A 684 -11.31 -54.44 2.90
C ASN A 684 -11.98 -55.77 2.51
N PRO A 685 -13.26 -55.98 2.85
CA PRO A 685 -14.03 -57.15 2.44
C PRO A 685 -14.49 -57.08 0.96
N LEU A 686 -13.55 -56.89 0.03
CA LEU A 686 -13.83 -56.70 -1.39
C LEU A 686 -14.67 -57.84 -1.99
N SER A 687 -15.68 -57.48 -2.78
CA SER A 687 -16.52 -58.45 -3.47
C SER A 687 -15.77 -59.14 -4.62
N GLN A 688 -16.29 -60.27 -5.09
CA GLN A 688 -15.73 -60.94 -6.27
C GLN A 688 -15.86 -60.09 -7.55
N GLU A 689 -16.85 -59.19 -7.63
CA GLU A 689 -16.95 -58.24 -8.74
C GLU A 689 -15.81 -57.21 -8.69
N ALA A 690 -15.54 -56.67 -7.51
CA ALA A 690 -14.39 -55.80 -7.27
C ALA A 690 -13.06 -56.48 -7.67
N LEU A 691 -12.83 -57.70 -7.18
CA LEU A 691 -11.59 -58.47 -7.42
C LEU A 691 -11.43 -58.95 -8.87
N CYS A 692 -12.50 -59.38 -9.53
CA CYS A 692 -12.40 -60.03 -10.85
C CYS A 692 -12.66 -59.09 -12.03
N SER A 693 -13.24 -57.91 -11.80
CA SER A 693 -13.66 -56.98 -12.86
C SER A 693 -13.15 -55.57 -12.61
N ASP A 694 -13.47 -54.99 -11.46
CA ASP A 694 -13.21 -53.57 -11.24
C ASP A 694 -11.72 -53.27 -11.08
N ILE A 695 -11.00 -54.04 -10.25
CA ILE A 695 -9.56 -53.89 -10.08
C ILE A 695 -8.80 -54.10 -11.40
N PRO A 696 -9.03 -55.20 -12.17
CA PRO A 696 -8.44 -55.34 -13.49
C PRO A 696 -8.77 -54.20 -14.46
N THR A 697 -9.93 -53.54 -14.30
CA THR A 697 -10.29 -52.37 -15.11
C THR A 697 -9.47 -51.15 -14.72
N LEU A 698 -9.25 -50.91 -13.42
CA LEU A 698 -8.37 -49.85 -12.91
C LEU A 698 -6.91 -50.08 -13.32
N GLU A 699 -6.38 -51.29 -13.09
CA GLU A 699 -5.03 -51.68 -13.49
C GLU A 699 -4.85 -51.60 -15.02
N GLY A 700 -5.87 -52.01 -15.77
CA GLY A 700 -5.87 -51.98 -17.24
C GLY A 700 -5.81 -50.57 -17.84
N ARG A 701 -6.16 -49.53 -17.08
CA ARG A 701 -5.95 -48.12 -17.46
C ARG A 701 -4.68 -47.51 -16.85
N GLY A 702 -3.86 -48.28 -16.15
CA GLY A 702 -2.55 -47.86 -15.63
C GLY A 702 -2.55 -47.37 -14.18
N VAL A 703 -3.63 -47.57 -13.44
CA VAL A 703 -3.72 -47.25 -12.01
C VAL A 703 -2.98 -48.33 -11.22
N TYR A 704 -2.17 -47.93 -10.24
CA TYR A 704 -1.60 -48.86 -9.27
C TYR A 704 -2.62 -49.14 -8.17
N VAL A 705 -3.05 -50.41 -8.05
CA VAL A 705 -4.01 -50.82 -7.03
C VAL A 705 -3.35 -51.82 -6.08
N GLU A 706 -3.31 -51.49 -4.79
CA GLU A 706 -2.83 -52.39 -3.74
C GLU A 706 -4.03 -52.95 -2.96
N TYR A 707 -4.18 -54.28 -2.91
CA TYR A 707 -5.35 -54.94 -2.34
C TYR A 707 -5.02 -56.37 -1.90
N ASP A 708 -5.83 -56.91 -0.98
CA ASP A 708 -5.80 -58.30 -0.57
C ASP A 708 -7.00 -59.10 -1.14
N GLY A 709 -6.78 -60.39 -1.37
CA GLY A 709 -7.79 -61.29 -1.93
C GLY A 709 -7.48 -61.79 -3.33
N GLU A 710 -8.13 -62.88 -3.73
CA GLU A 710 -7.94 -63.50 -5.04
C GLU A 710 -9.29 -63.68 -5.75
N CYS A 711 -9.32 -63.45 -7.06
CA CYS A 711 -10.47 -63.75 -7.90
C CYS A 711 -10.71 -65.27 -7.91
N SER A 712 -11.81 -65.71 -7.30
CA SER A 712 -12.16 -67.13 -7.15
C SER A 712 -12.86 -67.67 -8.41
N GLY A 713 -12.11 -67.79 -9.50
CA GLY A 713 -12.63 -68.18 -10.81
C GLY A 713 -11.59 -68.76 -11.77
N GLY A 714 -10.80 -69.76 -11.33
CA GLY A 714 -9.82 -70.41 -12.20
C GLY A 714 -9.45 -71.83 -11.78
N GLU A 715 -10.34 -72.81 -12.01
CA GLU A 715 -9.94 -74.22 -12.10
C GLU A 715 -10.24 -74.77 -13.49
N GLY A 716 -9.19 -75.06 -14.28
CA GLY A 716 -9.17 -76.17 -15.23
C GLY A 716 -8.95 -75.86 -16.73
N GLU A 717 -7.88 -76.47 -17.26
CA GLU A 717 -7.65 -76.91 -18.65
C GLU A 717 -6.91 -75.96 -19.63
N GLY A 718 -5.59 -76.16 -19.74
CA GLY A 718 -4.96 -76.78 -20.92
C GLY A 718 -4.85 -76.00 -22.25
N GLU A 719 -3.58 -75.83 -22.65
CA GLU A 719 -3.06 -75.78 -24.04
C GLU A 719 -3.50 -74.65 -25.00
N GLY A 720 -2.51 -74.05 -25.68
CA GLY A 720 -2.67 -73.68 -27.10
C GLY A 720 -2.25 -72.28 -27.51
N GLU A 721 -1.07 -72.22 -28.14
CA GLU A 721 -0.65 -71.37 -29.27
C GLU A 721 -1.70 -70.41 -29.90
N GLY A 722 -1.24 -69.22 -30.28
CA GLY A 722 -2.00 -68.30 -31.13
C GLY A 722 -1.20 -67.10 -31.61
N GLU A 723 -0.49 -67.28 -32.71
CA GLU A 723 0.17 -66.26 -33.54
C GLU A 723 -0.76 -65.12 -33.96
N GLY A 724 -0.18 -63.94 -34.21
CA GLY A 724 -0.86 -62.79 -34.80
C GLY A 724 0.13 -61.87 -35.50
N GLU A 725 0.57 -62.28 -36.69
CA GLU A 725 1.34 -61.48 -37.64
C GLU A 725 0.59 -60.20 -38.04
N GLY A 726 1.33 -59.10 -38.20
CA GLY A 726 0.86 -57.85 -38.79
C GLY A 726 1.98 -57.24 -39.63
N GLU A 727 2.13 -57.73 -40.86
CA GLU A 727 3.01 -57.20 -41.89
C GLU A 727 2.66 -55.75 -42.25
N GLY A 728 3.70 -54.93 -42.42
CA GLY A 728 3.62 -53.59 -43.00
C GLY A 728 4.92 -53.27 -43.73
N GLU A 729 5.08 -53.86 -44.91
CA GLU A 729 6.14 -53.50 -45.86
C GLU A 729 5.95 -52.06 -46.39
N GLY A 730 7.06 -51.34 -46.50
CA GLY A 730 7.17 -50.06 -47.17
C GLY A 730 8.61 -49.77 -47.54
N GLU A 731 9.08 -50.40 -48.62
CA GLU A 731 10.37 -50.14 -49.26
C GLU A 731 10.46 -48.72 -49.85
N GLY A 732 11.66 -48.14 -49.81
CA GLY A 732 11.99 -46.89 -50.51
C GLY A 732 13.47 -46.53 -50.41
N GLU A 733 14.27 -47.11 -51.30
CA GLU A 733 15.71 -46.89 -51.52
C GLU A 733 16.10 -45.41 -51.80
N GLY A 734 17.35 -45.03 -51.48
CA GLY A 734 17.97 -43.84 -52.10
C GLY A 734 19.21 -43.28 -51.40
N GLU A 735 20.37 -43.80 -51.80
CA GLU A 735 21.76 -43.46 -51.45
C GLU A 735 22.13 -41.97 -51.26
N GLY A 736 23.07 -41.74 -50.33
CA GLY A 736 23.88 -40.53 -50.23
C GLY A 736 25.09 -40.73 -49.31
N GLU A 737 26.23 -41.13 -49.89
CA GLU A 737 27.52 -41.22 -49.20
C GLU A 737 27.98 -39.84 -48.70
N GLY A 738 28.35 -39.77 -47.43
CA GLY A 738 29.09 -38.66 -46.82
C GLY A 738 29.94 -39.20 -45.68
N GLU A 739 31.23 -39.37 -45.91
CA GLU A 739 32.21 -39.70 -44.88
C GLU A 739 32.24 -38.59 -43.82
N GLY A 740 31.93 -38.96 -42.57
CA GLY A 740 32.04 -38.12 -41.38
C GLY A 740 32.44 -39.01 -40.21
N GLU A 741 33.43 -38.58 -39.46
CA GLU A 741 34.21 -39.35 -38.50
C GLU A 741 33.34 -39.95 -37.38
N GLY A 742 33.57 -41.22 -37.07
CA GLY A 742 32.84 -41.96 -36.05
C GLY A 742 33.11 -41.42 -34.64
N GLU A 743 32.06 -40.94 -34.00
CA GLU A 743 31.91 -41.06 -32.55
C GLU A 743 31.35 -42.46 -32.30
N GLY A 744 32.12 -43.32 -31.62
CA GLY A 744 31.70 -44.67 -31.31
C GLY A 744 30.42 -44.63 -30.47
N GLU A 745 29.38 -45.34 -30.91
CA GLU A 745 28.18 -45.52 -30.10
C GLU A 745 28.56 -46.11 -28.73
N PRO A 746 27.96 -45.63 -27.63
CA PRO A 746 28.19 -46.20 -26.31
C PRO A 746 27.81 -47.68 -26.36
N VAL A 747 28.75 -48.54 -25.96
CA VAL A 747 28.49 -49.98 -25.88
C VAL A 747 27.50 -50.20 -24.72
N PRO A 748 26.35 -50.86 -24.96
CA PRO A 748 25.38 -51.14 -23.90
C PRO A 748 26.03 -51.85 -22.73
N VAL A 749 25.77 -51.38 -21.51
CA VAL A 749 26.37 -51.91 -20.29
C VAL A 749 25.45 -52.97 -19.71
N VAL A 750 25.96 -54.18 -19.48
CA VAL A 750 25.20 -55.22 -18.77
C VAL A 750 25.05 -54.81 -17.30
N VAL A 751 23.81 -54.64 -16.85
CA VAL A 751 23.45 -54.33 -15.47
C VAL A 751 23.28 -55.64 -14.70
N VAL A 752 23.86 -55.70 -13.50
CA VAL A 752 23.81 -56.88 -12.62
C VAL A 752 23.05 -56.49 -11.36
N PHE A 753 21.96 -57.18 -11.10
CA PHE A 753 21.20 -57.06 -9.85
C PHE A 753 21.74 -58.08 -8.84
N ALA A 754 22.15 -57.61 -7.67
CA ALA A 754 22.77 -58.48 -6.66
C ALA A 754 21.74 -59.40 -5.97
N ASP A 755 20.50 -58.93 -5.83
CA ASP A 755 19.38 -59.69 -5.31
C ASP A 755 18.58 -60.33 -6.46
N PRO A 756 18.47 -61.67 -6.53
CA PRO A 756 17.74 -62.34 -7.60
C PRO A 756 16.23 -62.07 -7.57
N VAL A 757 15.68 -61.67 -6.43
CA VAL A 757 14.27 -61.26 -6.32
C VAL A 757 14.07 -59.90 -6.97
N LEU A 758 15.03 -58.99 -6.78
CA LEU A 758 15.03 -57.68 -7.44
C LEU A 758 15.20 -57.82 -8.95
N GLU A 759 16.14 -58.67 -9.38
CA GLU A 759 16.33 -58.98 -10.79
C GLU A 759 15.03 -59.51 -11.41
N ALA A 760 14.33 -60.41 -10.72
CA ALA A 760 13.06 -60.96 -11.19
C ALA A 760 11.96 -59.89 -11.27
N ALA A 761 11.85 -59.00 -10.28
CA ALA A 761 10.90 -57.89 -10.28
C ALA A 761 11.17 -56.92 -11.44
N VAL A 762 12.43 -56.56 -11.68
CA VAL A 762 12.84 -55.70 -12.80
C VAL A 762 12.62 -56.38 -14.16
N ARG A 763 12.90 -57.68 -14.27
CA ARG A 763 12.62 -58.45 -15.50
C ARG A 763 11.14 -58.50 -15.83
N ALA A 764 10.29 -58.67 -14.81
CA ALA A 764 8.85 -58.63 -14.96
C ALA A 764 8.38 -57.24 -15.41
N ALA A 765 8.94 -56.19 -14.80
CA ALA A 765 8.67 -54.80 -15.12
C ALA A 765 9.00 -54.41 -16.57
N ILE A 766 10.15 -54.85 -17.10
CA ILE A 766 10.61 -54.48 -18.45
C ILE A 766 10.26 -55.52 -19.53
N GLY A 767 9.59 -56.62 -19.17
CA GLY A 767 9.14 -57.64 -20.11
C GLY A 767 10.24 -58.58 -20.69
N ILE A 768 11.42 -58.64 -20.06
CA ILE A 768 12.56 -59.47 -20.53
C ILE A 768 12.67 -60.75 -19.70
N GLN A 769 12.28 -61.89 -20.30
CA GLN A 769 12.22 -63.18 -19.58
C GLN A 769 13.56 -63.92 -19.46
N THR A 770 14.50 -63.73 -20.41
CA THR A 770 15.81 -64.41 -20.42
C THR A 770 16.86 -63.57 -21.12
N GLY A 771 18.14 -63.66 -20.70
CA GLY A 771 19.25 -62.92 -21.30
C GLY A 771 19.82 -61.84 -20.37
N ASP A 772 20.93 -61.23 -20.77
CA ASP A 772 21.53 -60.11 -20.03
C ASP A 772 20.59 -58.88 -20.08
N ILE A 773 20.51 -58.12 -18.98
CA ILE A 773 19.79 -56.83 -18.93
C ILE A 773 20.80 -55.74 -19.21
N TYR A 774 20.53 -54.85 -20.15
CA TYR A 774 21.38 -53.71 -20.46
C TYR A 774 20.81 -52.42 -19.87
N ASP A 775 21.67 -51.45 -19.58
CA ASP A 775 21.30 -50.10 -19.14
C ASP A 775 20.29 -49.43 -20.09
N THR A 776 20.42 -49.66 -21.39
CA THR A 776 19.47 -49.20 -22.40
C THR A 776 18.08 -49.82 -22.28
N ASP A 777 17.98 -51.05 -21.75
CA ASP A 777 16.68 -51.71 -21.50
C ASP A 777 15.95 -51.05 -20.33
N LEU A 778 16.69 -50.52 -19.35
CA LEU A 778 16.16 -49.87 -18.16
C LEU A 778 15.81 -48.40 -18.40
N ALA A 779 16.56 -47.71 -19.26
CA ALA A 779 16.32 -46.32 -19.64
C ALA A 779 15.17 -46.15 -20.65
N GLY A 780 14.84 -47.20 -21.43
CA GLY A 780 13.87 -47.14 -22.53
C GLY A 780 12.52 -47.83 -22.29
N ALA A 781 12.32 -48.51 -21.16
CA ALA A 781 11.16 -49.39 -20.95
C ALA A 781 9.84 -48.70 -20.57
N GLY A 782 9.83 -47.39 -20.28
CA GLY A 782 8.60 -46.69 -19.87
C GLY A 782 7.94 -47.25 -18.61
N PHE A 783 8.70 -48.00 -17.80
CA PHE A 783 8.22 -48.55 -16.54
C PHE A 783 8.40 -47.52 -15.43
N ILE A 784 7.27 -46.96 -15.03
CA ILE A 784 7.18 -45.81 -14.12
C ILE A 784 7.07 -46.27 -12.65
N THR A 785 6.73 -47.55 -12.39
CA THR A 785 6.32 -48.05 -11.05
C THR A 785 6.83 -49.44 -10.68
N LEU A 786 7.81 -49.59 -9.76
CA LEU A 786 8.34 -50.88 -9.28
C LEU A 786 7.70 -51.28 -7.95
N ALA A 787 7.04 -52.44 -7.89
CA ALA A 787 6.50 -53.00 -6.64
C ALA A 787 7.03 -54.40 -6.36
N ALA A 788 7.57 -54.61 -5.15
CA ALA A 788 8.08 -55.89 -4.67
C ALA A 788 7.90 -56.03 -3.14
N THR A 789 6.67 -55.88 -2.67
CA THR A 789 6.29 -55.93 -1.25
C THR A 789 6.44 -57.34 -0.66
N SER A 790 6.98 -57.45 0.56
CA SER A 790 7.12 -58.72 1.30
C SER A 790 7.79 -59.86 0.52
N ALA A 791 8.66 -59.51 -0.43
CA ALA A 791 9.29 -60.45 -1.37
C ALA A 791 10.58 -61.09 -0.82
N GLY A 792 11.05 -60.64 0.35
CA GLY A 792 12.29 -61.09 0.97
C GLY A 792 13.54 -60.40 0.42
N LEU A 793 13.40 -59.20 -0.15
CA LEU A 793 14.48 -58.38 -0.68
C LEU A 793 15.42 -57.88 0.42
N SER A 794 16.71 -57.80 0.12
CA SER A 794 17.71 -57.25 1.05
C SER A 794 18.79 -56.37 0.43
N ASP A 795 19.00 -56.45 -0.90
CA ASP A 795 20.03 -55.68 -1.61
C ASP A 795 19.42 -54.98 -2.84
N LEU A 796 19.58 -53.65 -2.91
CA LEU A 796 19.04 -52.82 -3.99
C LEU A 796 20.05 -52.55 -5.12
N SER A 797 21.26 -53.12 -5.06
CA SER A 797 22.30 -52.90 -6.07
C SER A 797 21.81 -53.30 -7.47
N GLY A 798 21.96 -52.38 -8.42
CA GLY A 798 21.44 -52.49 -9.78
C GLY A 798 20.20 -51.62 -10.02
N LEU A 799 19.45 -51.26 -8.97
CA LEU A 799 18.26 -50.41 -9.08
C LEU A 799 18.60 -48.97 -9.46
N GLU A 800 19.81 -48.50 -9.16
CA GLU A 800 20.30 -47.16 -9.53
C GLU A 800 20.34 -46.91 -11.05
N TYR A 801 20.25 -47.95 -11.87
CA TYR A 801 20.17 -47.87 -13.34
C TYR A 801 18.74 -47.68 -13.86
N CYS A 802 17.72 -47.81 -13.00
CA CYS A 802 16.31 -47.63 -13.36
C CYS A 802 15.89 -46.15 -13.26
N THR A 803 16.57 -45.27 -14.00
CA THR A 803 16.46 -43.80 -13.82
C THR A 803 15.09 -43.21 -14.18
N ALA A 804 14.24 -43.94 -14.91
CA ALA A 804 12.89 -43.51 -15.26
C ALA A 804 11.83 -43.84 -14.20
N LEU A 805 12.24 -44.43 -13.07
CA LEU A 805 11.34 -44.88 -12.03
C LEU A 805 10.77 -43.69 -11.24
N SER A 806 9.44 -43.58 -11.19
CA SER A 806 8.75 -42.55 -10.40
C SER A 806 8.06 -43.09 -9.14
N SER A 807 7.63 -44.34 -9.16
CA SER A 807 6.90 -44.95 -8.06
C SER A 807 7.59 -46.25 -7.65
N LEU A 808 7.85 -46.41 -6.36
CA LEU A 808 8.63 -47.51 -5.81
C LEU A 808 8.00 -48.01 -4.52
N ASN A 809 7.46 -49.24 -4.53
CA ASN A 809 6.95 -49.91 -3.34
C ASN A 809 7.81 -51.15 -3.00
N LEU A 810 8.60 -51.05 -1.93
CA LEU A 810 9.45 -52.12 -1.43
C LEU A 810 9.12 -52.47 0.04
N SER A 811 7.88 -52.29 0.42
CA SER A 811 7.44 -52.45 1.83
C SER A 811 7.57 -53.89 2.34
N GLY A 812 7.76 -54.08 3.64
CA GLY A 812 7.74 -55.42 4.27
C GLY A 812 8.95 -56.31 3.93
N ASN A 813 10.10 -55.73 3.56
CA ASN A 813 11.30 -56.47 3.18
C ASN A 813 12.41 -56.40 4.25
N GLY A 814 13.60 -56.93 3.93
CA GLY A 814 14.79 -56.91 4.79
C GLY A 814 15.79 -55.82 4.40
N ILE A 815 15.33 -54.72 3.78
CA ILE A 815 16.21 -53.69 3.22
C ILE A 815 16.78 -52.84 4.36
N VAL A 816 18.09 -52.60 4.31
CA VAL A 816 18.81 -51.75 5.28
C VAL A 816 19.53 -50.60 4.58
N ASP A 817 20.06 -50.85 3.37
CA ASP A 817 20.79 -49.89 2.57
C ASP A 817 19.95 -49.43 1.37
N ILE A 818 19.67 -48.13 1.33
CA ILE A 818 18.90 -47.48 0.26
C ILE A 818 19.75 -46.51 -0.57
N ALA A 819 21.08 -46.61 -0.50
CA ALA A 819 21.98 -45.80 -1.31
C ALA A 819 21.65 -45.81 -2.83
N PRO A 820 21.21 -46.93 -3.44
CA PRO A 820 20.81 -46.95 -4.85
C PRO A 820 19.69 -45.96 -5.24
N LEU A 821 18.87 -45.53 -4.28
CA LEU A 821 17.76 -44.59 -4.53
C LEU A 821 18.21 -43.14 -4.70
N ALA A 822 19.44 -42.79 -4.32
CA ALA A 822 19.92 -41.40 -4.27
C ALA A 822 19.92 -40.69 -5.65
N MET A 823 20.06 -41.45 -6.74
CA MET A 823 20.19 -40.89 -8.10
C MET A 823 18.94 -41.07 -8.95
N LEU A 824 17.87 -41.67 -8.40
CA LEU A 824 16.60 -41.90 -9.09
C LEU A 824 15.72 -40.65 -8.97
N THR A 825 16.04 -39.61 -9.73
CA THR A 825 15.45 -38.27 -9.59
C THR A 825 14.02 -38.15 -10.13
N GLU A 826 13.49 -39.18 -10.77
CA GLU A 826 12.10 -39.19 -11.21
C GLU A 826 11.16 -39.72 -10.11
N LEU A 827 11.69 -40.21 -8.98
CA LEU A 827 10.90 -40.72 -7.86
C LEU A 827 10.01 -39.62 -7.27
N THR A 828 8.71 -39.91 -7.24
CA THR A 828 7.65 -39.13 -6.61
C THR A 828 6.96 -39.91 -5.49
N PHE A 829 6.95 -41.25 -5.56
CA PHE A 829 6.37 -42.13 -4.54
C PHE A 829 7.32 -43.22 -4.08
N VAL A 830 7.61 -43.26 -2.78
CA VAL A 830 8.58 -44.20 -2.20
C VAL A 830 8.01 -44.86 -0.95
N TRP A 831 7.46 -46.06 -1.08
CA TRP A 831 7.07 -46.90 0.05
C TRP A 831 8.21 -47.83 0.47
N LEU A 832 8.71 -47.57 1.66
CA LEU A 832 9.78 -48.32 2.31
C LEU A 832 9.37 -48.79 3.70
N ASN A 833 8.09 -48.77 4.04
CA ASN A 833 7.61 -49.18 5.35
C ASN A 833 7.92 -50.65 5.66
N GLU A 834 8.01 -50.98 6.95
CA GLU A 834 8.32 -52.32 7.47
C GLU A 834 9.61 -52.92 6.90
N ASN A 835 10.71 -52.15 6.95
CA ASN A 835 12.05 -52.59 6.57
C ASN A 835 13.05 -52.45 7.75
N GLY A 836 14.34 -52.67 7.48
CA GLY A 836 15.44 -52.50 8.45
C GLY A 836 16.19 -51.18 8.33
N ILE A 837 15.58 -50.14 7.76
CA ILE A 837 16.25 -48.88 7.40
C ILE A 837 16.47 -48.01 8.64
N SER A 838 17.69 -47.52 8.82
CA SER A 838 18.03 -46.60 9.93
C SER A 838 18.60 -45.25 9.47
N ASP A 839 19.12 -45.19 8.25
CA ASP A 839 19.69 -43.99 7.63
C ASP A 839 18.97 -43.72 6.31
N ILE A 840 18.34 -42.55 6.22
CA ILE A 840 17.60 -42.09 5.03
C ILE A 840 18.30 -40.95 4.29
N SER A 841 19.56 -40.66 4.61
CA SER A 841 20.34 -39.63 3.90
C SER A 841 20.41 -39.81 2.37
N PRO A 842 20.30 -41.03 1.78
CA PRO A 842 20.15 -41.18 0.33
C PRO A 842 18.90 -40.50 -0.23
N LEU A 843 17.75 -40.52 0.48
CA LEU A 843 16.52 -39.85 0.04
C LEU A 843 16.68 -38.32 0.11
N VAL A 844 17.36 -37.80 1.14
CA VAL A 844 17.70 -36.37 1.22
C VAL A 844 18.60 -35.93 0.06
N SER A 845 19.53 -36.81 -0.35
CA SER A 845 20.46 -36.55 -1.45
C SER A 845 19.81 -36.68 -2.83
N ASN A 846 18.64 -37.30 -2.91
CA ASN A 846 17.86 -37.37 -4.14
C ASN A 846 17.32 -35.98 -4.47
N MET A 847 17.79 -35.40 -5.56
CA MET A 847 17.43 -34.04 -6.01
C MET A 847 16.08 -33.99 -6.74
N GLY A 848 15.45 -35.14 -7.00
CA GLY A 848 14.14 -35.27 -7.60
C GLY A 848 13.01 -34.96 -6.63
N LEU A 849 13.04 -35.60 -5.45
CA LEU A 849 11.98 -35.51 -4.44
C LEU A 849 11.73 -34.07 -3.98
N GLY A 850 10.55 -33.52 -4.26
CA GLY A 850 10.20 -32.13 -4.01
C GLY A 850 8.77 -31.98 -3.51
N THR A 851 8.18 -30.83 -3.84
CA THR A 851 6.86 -30.46 -3.34
C THR A 851 5.78 -31.36 -3.94
N GLY A 852 5.03 -32.06 -3.08
CA GLY A 852 3.96 -32.98 -3.48
C GLY A 852 4.38 -34.44 -3.63
N ASP A 853 5.65 -34.78 -3.39
CA ASP A 853 6.13 -36.16 -3.44
C ASP A 853 6.00 -36.85 -2.07
N HIS A 854 5.83 -38.18 -2.06
CA HIS A 854 5.53 -38.95 -0.85
C HIS A 854 6.59 -40.01 -0.54
N VAL A 855 6.96 -40.11 0.74
CA VAL A 855 7.93 -41.07 1.26
C VAL A 855 7.36 -41.73 2.53
N ILE A 856 7.10 -43.04 2.47
CA ILE A 856 6.49 -43.80 3.56
C ILE A 856 7.55 -44.69 4.22
N LEU A 857 7.82 -44.46 5.51
CA LEU A 857 8.92 -45.05 6.29
C LEU A 857 8.47 -45.74 7.58
N ASN A 858 7.17 -45.82 7.86
CA ASN A 858 6.62 -46.48 9.06
C ASN A 858 7.19 -47.89 9.25
N GLY A 859 7.36 -48.36 10.48
CA GLY A 859 7.89 -49.68 10.81
C GLY A 859 9.39 -49.87 10.59
N ASN A 860 10.16 -48.79 10.37
CA ASN A 860 11.63 -48.84 10.24
C ASN A 860 12.35 -48.41 11.54
N PRO A 861 13.53 -49.00 11.85
CA PRO A 861 14.36 -48.60 12.99
C PRO A 861 15.15 -47.29 12.71
N LEU A 862 14.44 -46.20 12.42
CA LEU A 862 15.02 -44.90 12.05
C LEU A 862 15.94 -44.34 13.15
N SER A 863 17.12 -43.87 12.76
CA SER A 863 18.08 -43.27 13.69
C SER A 863 17.66 -41.86 14.13
N GLN A 864 18.25 -41.35 15.22
CA GLN A 864 17.96 -39.99 15.68
C GLN A 864 18.33 -38.92 14.64
N THR A 865 19.37 -39.18 13.84
CA THR A 865 19.77 -38.30 12.72
C THR A 865 18.74 -38.35 11.59
N ALA A 866 18.15 -39.52 11.31
CA ALA A 866 17.03 -39.61 10.38
C ALA A 866 15.83 -38.76 10.88
N LEU A 867 15.43 -38.94 12.14
CA LEU A 867 14.27 -38.27 12.74
C LEU A 867 14.45 -36.75 12.93
N CYS A 868 15.63 -36.30 13.35
CA CYS A 868 15.84 -34.88 13.68
C CYS A 868 16.42 -34.03 12.54
N ASP A 869 17.11 -34.65 11.57
CA ASP A 869 17.81 -33.91 10.53
C ASP A 869 17.28 -34.25 9.14
N ALA A 870 17.20 -35.54 8.80
CA ALA A 870 16.89 -35.97 7.44
C ALA A 870 15.41 -35.78 7.06
N ILE A 871 14.49 -36.14 7.96
CA ILE A 871 13.04 -35.98 7.72
C ILE A 871 12.66 -34.50 7.62
N PRO A 872 13.07 -33.61 8.55
CA PRO A 872 12.82 -32.18 8.40
C PRO A 872 13.41 -31.58 7.12
N ALA A 873 14.56 -32.08 6.64
CA ALA A 873 15.16 -31.62 5.39
C ALA A 873 14.34 -32.00 4.14
N LEU A 874 13.68 -33.18 4.16
CA LEU A 874 12.75 -33.59 3.11
C LEU A 874 11.45 -32.78 3.18
N GLN A 875 10.87 -32.64 4.37
CA GLN A 875 9.64 -31.85 4.58
C GLN A 875 9.84 -30.38 4.20
N ALA A 876 11.01 -29.79 4.48
CA ALA A 876 11.34 -28.43 4.06
C ALA A 876 11.40 -28.24 2.53
N ARG A 877 11.51 -29.33 1.75
CA ARG A 877 11.40 -29.32 0.28
C ARG A 877 9.96 -29.55 -0.21
N GLY A 878 9.01 -29.71 0.71
CA GLY A 878 7.61 -30.01 0.42
C GLY A 878 7.32 -31.50 0.20
N VAL A 879 8.23 -32.39 0.60
CA VAL A 879 8.02 -33.84 0.53
C VAL A 879 7.19 -34.29 1.72
N ASN A 880 6.11 -35.02 1.46
CA ASN A 880 5.23 -35.62 2.46
C ASN A 880 5.86 -36.91 2.98
N VAL A 881 6.26 -36.93 4.25
CA VAL A 881 6.97 -38.07 4.85
C VAL A 881 6.15 -38.68 5.98
N SER A 882 5.80 -39.96 5.86
CA SER A 882 5.15 -40.74 6.91
C SER A 882 6.18 -41.60 7.63
N TYR A 883 6.26 -41.50 8.96
CA TYR A 883 7.29 -42.21 9.74
C TYR A 883 6.87 -42.41 11.20
N ASP A 884 7.47 -43.43 11.84
CA ASP A 884 7.31 -43.67 13.27
C ASP A 884 8.43 -43.00 14.10
N GLY A 885 8.06 -42.49 15.27
CA GLY A 885 8.99 -42.00 16.28
C GLY A 885 9.14 -40.47 16.31
N ALA A 886 9.74 -39.94 17.39
CA ALA A 886 9.85 -38.51 17.61
C ALA A 886 11.31 -38.07 17.82
N CYS A 887 11.63 -36.85 17.37
CA CYS A 887 12.92 -36.24 17.65
C CYS A 887 13.06 -35.97 19.17
N GLY A 888 14.03 -36.59 19.85
CA GLY A 888 14.38 -36.30 21.25
C GLY A 888 13.99 -37.33 22.33
N GLY A 889 13.48 -38.51 21.99
CA GLY A 889 13.16 -39.55 22.97
C GLY A 889 14.39 -40.28 23.55
N GLN A 890 14.88 -39.89 24.74
CA GLN A 890 15.70 -40.76 25.59
C GLN A 890 14.82 -41.43 26.64
N GLY A 891 14.90 -42.76 26.73
CA GLY A 891 14.06 -43.59 27.57
C GLY A 891 14.03 -43.19 29.06
N GLU A 892 12.82 -43.19 29.61
CA GLU A 892 12.59 -43.26 31.04
C GLU A 892 13.15 -44.60 31.55
N GLY A 893 14.30 -44.53 32.23
CA GLY A 893 14.82 -45.63 33.01
C GLY A 893 13.98 -45.82 34.26
N GLU A 894 13.40 -47.01 34.41
CA GLU A 894 12.81 -47.53 35.64
C GLU A 894 13.76 -47.29 36.83
N GLY A 895 13.39 -46.35 37.70
CA GLY A 895 14.03 -46.14 38.99
C GLY A 895 13.15 -46.72 40.10
N GLU A 896 13.40 -47.98 40.47
CA GLU A 896 12.93 -48.54 41.73
C GLU A 896 13.43 -47.69 42.91
N GLY A 897 12.51 -47.00 43.58
CA GLY A 897 12.75 -46.29 44.83
C GLY A 897 12.16 -47.05 46.01
N GLU A 898 12.88 -48.04 46.54
CA GLU A 898 12.75 -48.42 47.95
C GLU A 898 13.43 -47.36 48.83
N GLY A 899 12.75 -46.90 49.89
CA GLY A 899 13.37 -46.04 50.90
C GLY A 899 12.40 -45.45 51.91
N GLU A 900 12.06 -46.23 52.93
CA GLU A 900 11.56 -45.75 54.23
C GLU A 900 12.51 -44.70 54.86
N GLY A 901 11.96 -43.72 55.60
CA GLY A 901 12.74 -42.87 56.51
C GLY A 901 12.15 -41.50 56.80
#